data_AF-A0A0A5GFP4-F1
#
_entry.id   AF-A0A0A5GFP4-F1
#
_cell.length_a   1.000
_cell.length_b   1.000
_cell.length_c   1.000
_cell.angle_alpha   90.00
_cell.angle_beta   90.00
_cell.angle_gamma   90.00
#
_symmetry.space_group_name_H-M   'P 1'
#
loop_
_entity.id
_entity.type
_entity.pdbx_description
1 polymer ?
#
loop_
_entity_poly.entity_id
_entity_poly.type
_entity_poly.pdbx_seq_one_letter_code
_entity_poly.pdbx_strand_id
1 'polypeptide(L)'
;MKKKWMSGVLCTVMIVGSMTPVYAATDRDSSNEKVDEVDEVALEEAKKEAKISKEEAIKLAKKAIEIPEDYEREDVRFDTRYRDTQVWQIRWNKRDDRSYHSIRVTVDAETGDVISLNQHHNDQDEERNFPPEVDYNKAVSIAQSYIMKHHSGLKGGLVLDEETKKRSQERPFRRSYEHQVEFHQQVNGVPYQRNSIHFSINGNGKITSMRFNWEYDLNYENPSEVLSKKEAADKLYEQFTAGLQYQMNRYAYRPGVEAEPRLVYIPVSKFEEGYRGFGLLDAETGEWLNRYQEPYGESDEFKISEEPLSDEVTPLKERDSELTQEEALEVVTGAFDIPEDYELQDANYDENNYRGDENPTWRFYWRNDEQRPHPMEDIRVTVDAKTGELMSYRDDRDRFYGDKMPDDFEVKVTKEEAKEKAMNLVKKVASSKLDRLYVRTPRENTYREKDVPRSYTVTFVRKENGLQVQAQQISVSILSDTGKIVNYHQNWNHDIEFPNVEDVISEEKAKEILFDNYKMDLTHHLPVPRSEEEEDIKDTNLIYQPTREITDYRVYLDAKTGKWIDEETGEVYSQEEKDAKDIADHPNKKQLQDMLDYNILQLDKDGNLNPDEELTRAELVKFMMKALGYDGYYYGRNDELPFEDVTEEHENFSYIHSAVQRNILDDDENKFYPDKDADRAFMAKLIVEALDYDQLASFEGVFEPAFDDVEGEEYAGHIALVNRLGILKGDGDEFHPDKAVTKADLAITIMKFLEIEPKLNEH
;
A
#
# COMPACT_ATOMS: atom_id res chain seq x y z
N MET A 1 -39.96 -60.14 36.44
CA MET A 1 -40.18 -60.42 37.88
C MET A 1 -38.89 -60.08 38.63
N LYS A 2 -38.98 -59.18 39.62
CA LYS A 2 -38.03 -58.84 40.70
C LYS A 2 -36.64 -58.23 40.38
N LYS A 3 -36.57 -56.94 40.75
CA LYS A 3 -35.39 -56.18 41.25
C LYS A 3 -34.70 -56.88 42.43
N LYS A 4 -33.37 -56.68 42.56
CA LYS A 4 -32.61 -56.16 43.74
C LYS A 4 -31.11 -56.10 43.37
N TRP A 5 -30.52 -54.90 43.25
CA TRP A 5 -29.68 -54.18 44.25
C TRP A 5 -28.38 -54.93 44.61
N MET A 6 -27.16 -54.52 44.22
CA MET A 6 -26.37 -53.28 44.39
C MET A 6 -25.25 -53.54 45.43
N SER A 7 -23.99 -53.45 44.99
CA SER A 7 -22.81 -53.00 45.76
C SER A 7 -21.63 -52.90 44.78
N GLY A 8 -21.11 -51.68 44.59
CA GLY A 8 -19.98 -51.40 43.71
C GLY A 8 -18.63 -51.46 44.43
N VAL A 9 -17.56 -51.66 43.66
CA VAL A 9 -16.19 -51.20 43.92
C VAL A 9 -15.45 -51.03 42.58
N LEU A 10 -14.88 -49.83 42.41
CA LEU A 10 -13.82 -49.33 41.51
C LEU A 10 -13.53 -49.98 40.15
N CYS A 11 -13.67 -49.16 39.09
CA CYS A 11 -13.16 -49.42 37.74
C CYS A 11 -11.73 -48.89 37.57
N THR A 12 -10.83 -49.79 37.14
CA THR A 12 -9.61 -49.47 36.39
C THR A 12 -9.80 -50.14 35.03
N VAL A 13 -9.78 -49.37 33.93
CA VAL A 13 -9.84 -49.96 32.57
C VAL A 13 -8.63 -49.48 31.77
N MET A 14 -7.78 -50.46 31.47
CA MET A 14 -6.78 -50.45 30.40
C MET A 14 -7.45 -50.40 29.04
N ILE A 15 -6.88 -49.67 28.08
CA ILE A 15 -6.99 -50.00 26.65
C ILE A 15 -5.60 -50.00 26.03
N VAL A 16 -5.24 -51.18 25.51
CA VAL A 16 -4.12 -51.58 24.63
C VAL A 16 -4.37 -50.94 23.24
N GLY A 17 -3.45 -50.41 22.44
CA GLY A 17 -2.02 -50.65 22.26
C GLY A 17 -1.77 -51.41 20.95
N SER A 18 -1.51 -50.72 19.83
CA SER A 18 -0.78 -51.29 18.69
C SER A 18 0.12 -50.24 18.04
N MET A 19 1.39 -50.62 17.92
CA MET A 19 2.59 -49.81 17.65
C MET A 19 2.84 -49.55 16.17
N THR A 20 3.53 -48.44 15.88
CA THR A 20 4.52 -48.33 14.80
C THR A 20 5.77 -47.58 15.32
N PRO A 21 6.98 -47.88 14.82
CA PRO A 21 8.23 -47.74 15.56
C PRO A 21 8.86 -46.33 15.56
N VAL A 22 9.56 -46.08 16.67
CA VAL A 22 10.49 -44.99 16.95
C VAL A 22 11.65 -44.99 15.94
N TYR A 23 11.86 -43.87 15.25
CA TYR A 23 13.16 -43.53 14.68
C TYR A 23 13.94 -42.75 15.73
N ALA A 24 15.09 -43.29 16.11
CA ALA A 24 16.05 -42.68 17.01
C ALA A 24 16.58 -41.38 16.40
N ALA A 25 16.46 -40.28 17.15
CA ALA A 25 17.23 -39.08 16.89
C ALA A 25 18.70 -39.40 17.17
N THR A 26 19.51 -39.46 16.12
CA THR A 26 20.96 -39.41 16.23
C THR A 26 21.37 -37.96 16.42
N ASP A 27 22.17 -37.74 17.45
CA ASP A 27 22.80 -36.48 17.85
C ASP A 27 23.19 -35.60 16.65
N ARG A 28 22.63 -34.39 16.59
CA ARG A 28 23.21 -33.28 15.83
C ARG A 28 24.06 -32.46 16.80
N ASP A 29 25.30 -32.36 16.38
CA ASP A 29 26.43 -31.76 17.06
C ASP A 29 26.18 -30.30 17.46
N SER A 30 26.75 -29.97 18.60
CA SER A 30 26.61 -28.75 19.37
C SER A 30 27.37 -27.58 18.75
N SER A 31 26.67 -26.55 18.28
CA SER A 31 27.27 -25.21 18.15
C SER A 31 26.31 -24.03 18.42
N ASN A 32 25.03 -24.26 18.72
CA ASN A 32 24.07 -23.19 19.04
C ASN A 32 23.72 -23.03 20.53
N GLU A 33 24.06 -23.98 21.40
CA GLU A 33 23.68 -23.90 22.82
C GLU A 33 24.28 -22.71 23.57
N LYS A 34 25.45 -22.19 23.16
CA LYS A 34 26.10 -21.07 23.84
C LYS A 34 25.56 -19.68 23.47
N VAL A 35 24.89 -19.52 22.33
CA VAL A 35 24.37 -18.21 21.90
C VAL A 35 23.01 -17.95 22.55
N ASP A 36 22.14 -18.98 22.58
CA ASP A 36 20.83 -18.89 23.24
C ASP A 36 20.95 -18.72 24.76
N GLU A 37 21.94 -19.36 25.41
CA GLU A 37 22.14 -19.27 26.87
C GLU A 37 22.70 -17.90 27.31
N VAL A 38 23.48 -17.21 26.45
CA VAL A 38 24.03 -15.88 26.73
C VAL A 38 22.96 -14.78 26.57
N ASP A 39 22.09 -14.89 25.56
CA ASP A 39 20.98 -13.97 25.36
C ASP A 39 19.91 -14.11 26.47
N GLU A 40 19.66 -15.32 26.98
CA GLU A 40 18.74 -15.52 28.12
C GLU A 40 19.27 -14.92 29.43
N VAL A 41 20.56 -15.08 29.73
CA VAL A 41 21.18 -14.51 30.94
C VAL A 41 21.17 -12.98 30.88
N ALA A 42 21.56 -12.40 29.74
CA ALA A 42 21.54 -10.95 29.53
C ALA A 42 20.13 -10.36 29.63
N LEU A 43 19.12 -11.07 29.12
CA LEU A 43 17.71 -10.68 29.24
C LEU A 43 17.24 -10.68 30.70
N GLU A 44 17.61 -11.68 31.50
CA GLU A 44 17.26 -11.77 32.92
C GLU A 44 18.00 -10.75 33.79
N GLU A 45 19.21 -10.33 33.40
CA GLU A 45 19.91 -9.21 34.04
C GLU A 45 19.25 -7.87 33.71
N ALA A 46 18.97 -7.59 32.42
CA ALA A 46 18.28 -6.38 32.00
C ALA A 46 16.90 -6.22 32.67
N LYS A 47 16.14 -7.32 32.82
CA LYS A 47 14.87 -7.32 33.58
C LYS A 47 15.02 -6.92 35.04
N LYS A 48 16.15 -7.24 35.68
CA LYS A 48 16.42 -6.87 37.08
C LYS A 48 16.86 -5.41 37.22
N GLU A 49 17.48 -4.86 36.19
CA GLU A 49 17.96 -3.48 36.15
C GLU A 49 16.87 -2.48 35.73
N ALA A 50 15.82 -2.95 35.05
CA ALA A 50 14.66 -2.15 34.68
C ALA A 50 14.06 -1.39 35.88
N LYS A 51 13.81 -0.09 35.71
CA LYS A 51 13.24 0.78 36.76
C LYS A 51 11.77 0.45 37.01
N ILE A 52 11.05 0.05 35.97
CA ILE A 52 9.65 -0.36 36.02
C ILE A 52 9.57 -1.88 36.14
N SER A 53 8.98 -2.35 37.23
CA SER A 53 8.71 -3.78 37.43
C SER A 53 7.62 -4.29 36.48
N LYS A 54 7.59 -5.61 36.26
CA LYS A 54 6.51 -6.29 35.53
C LYS A 54 5.13 -5.91 36.08
N GLU A 55 4.94 -5.97 37.39
CA GLU A 55 3.66 -5.69 38.05
C GLU A 55 3.25 -4.22 37.90
N GLU A 56 4.22 -3.31 37.91
CA GLU A 56 3.99 -1.89 37.68
C GLU A 56 3.63 -1.60 36.22
N ALA A 57 4.31 -2.23 35.26
CA ALA A 57 3.98 -2.11 33.83
C ALA A 57 2.56 -2.58 33.53
N ILE A 58 2.13 -3.70 34.11
CA ILE A 58 0.74 -4.20 34.01
C ILE A 58 -0.25 -3.15 34.53
N LYS A 59 0.05 -2.52 35.67
CA LYS A 59 -0.80 -1.50 36.27
C LYS A 59 -0.88 -0.24 35.41
N LEU A 60 0.23 0.18 34.81
CA LEU A 60 0.30 1.32 33.90
C LEU A 60 -0.50 1.04 32.62
N ALA A 61 -0.37 -0.16 32.05
CA ALA A 61 -1.13 -0.57 30.88
C ALA A 61 -2.65 -0.60 31.14
N LYS A 62 -3.11 -1.18 32.27
CA LYS A 62 -4.53 -1.15 32.67
C LYS A 62 -5.06 0.24 33.02
N LYS A 63 -4.19 1.21 33.29
CA LYS A 63 -4.57 2.61 33.48
C LYS A 63 -4.72 3.34 32.16
N ALA A 64 -3.91 2.99 31.16
CA ALA A 64 -3.92 3.58 29.83
C ALA A 64 -5.16 3.18 29.01
N ILE A 65 -5.61 1.95 29.16
CA ILE A 65 -6.79 1.43 28.47
C ILE A 65 -7.62 0.53 29.39
N GLU A 66 -8.94 0.63 29.26
CA GLU A 66 -9.87 -0.27 29.91
C GLU A 66 -9.81 -1.65 29.22
N ILE A 67 -9.56 -2.70 30.01
CA ILE A 67 -9.52 -4.08 29.52
C ILE A 67 -10.88 -4.73 29.83
N PRO A 68 -11.65 -5.16 28.82
CA PRO A 68 -12.93 -5.84 29.05
C PRO A 68 -12.76 -7.13 29.87
N GLU A 69 -13.78 -7.49 30.67
CA GLU A 69 -13.72 -8.63 31.61
C GLU A 69 -13.56 -9.99 30.91
N ASP A 70 -14.01 -10.11 29.66
CA ASP A 70 -13.96 -11.32 28.82
C ASP A 70 -12.59 -11.56 28.16
N TYR A 71 -11.61 -10.68 28.36
CA TYR A 71 -10.24 -10.88 27.89
C TYR A 71 -9.42 -11.70 28.88
N GLU A 72 -9.47 -13.02 28.72
CA GLU A 72 -8.82 -13.98 29.62
C GLU A 72 -7.51 -14.52 29.05
N ARG A 73 -6.41 -13.74 29.16
CA ARG A 73 -5.00 -14.21 29.22
C ARG A 73 -4.05 -13.02 29.05
N GLU A 74 -3.31 -12.71 30.11
CA GLU A 74 -2.26 -11.71 30.12
C GLU A 74 -0.91 -12.38 29.78
N ASP A 75 -0.41 -12.15 28.56
CA ASP A 75 0.96 -12.48 28.17
C ASP A 75 1.83 -11.24 28.39
N VAL A 76 2.97 -11.41 29.08
CA VAL A 76 3.88 -10.30 29.41
C VAL A 76 5.28 -10.67 28.98
N ARG A 77 5.80 -9.92 28.01
CA ARG A 77 7.13 -10.09 27.45
C ARG A 77 7.98 -8.87 27.79
N PHE A 78 9.24 -9.12 28.15
CA PHE A 78 10.26 -8.07 28.19
C PHE A 78 11.04 -8.12 26.87
N ASP A 79 11.26 -6.96 26.27
CA ASP A 79 12.01 -6.82 25.03
C ASP A 79 13.10 -5.76 25.24
N THR A 80 14.36 -6.13 25.00
CA THR A 80 15.53 -5.26 25.18
C THR A 80 15.92 -4.51 23.91
N ARG A 81 15.27 -4.80 22.78
CA ARG A 81 15.63 -4.23 21.46
C ARG A 81 14.44 -3.59 20.76
N TYR A 82 13.37 -3.26 21.50
CA TYR A 82 12.19 -2.64 20.91
C TYR A 82 12.51 -1.19 20.56
N ARG A 83 12.91 -0.94 19.30
CA ARG A 83 13.35 0.39 18.83
C ARG A 83 14.42 0.97 19.76
N ASP A 84 15.42 0.15 20.06
CA ASP A 84 16.55 0.49 20.95
C ASP A 84 16.15 0.90 22.38
N THR A 85 14.91 0.56 22.78
CA THR A 85 14.37 0.82 24.12
C THR A 85 14.01 -0.50 24.81
N GLN A 86 14.29 -0.59 26.11
CA GLN A 86 13.84 -1.70 26.94
C GLN A 86 12.37 -1.51 27.31
N VAL A 87 11.52 -2.51 27.06
CA VAL A 87 10.07 -2.38 27.21
C VAL A 87 9.42 -3.62 27.82
N TRP A 88 8.28 -3.40 28.46
CA TRP A 88 7.30 -4.43 28.78
C TRP A 88 6.18 -4.41 27.75
N GLN A 89 5.96 -5.53 27.06
CA GLN A 89 4.83 -5.74 26.17
C GLN A 89 3.80 -6.60 26.90
N ILE A 90 2.60 -6.07 27.08
CA ILE A 90 1.49 -6.75 27.71
C ILE A 90 0.42 -7.01 26.65
N ARG A 91 -0.06 -8.24 26.57
CA ARG A 91 -1.10 -8.65 25.63
C ARG A 91 -2.24 -9.33 26.35
N TRP A 92 -3.44 -8.83 26.13
CA TRP A 92 -4.70 -9.49 26.47
C TRP A 92 -5.31 -10.05 25.21
N ASN A 93 -5.93 -11.23 25.30
CA ASN A 93 -6.58 -11.86 24.17
C ASN A 93 -7.99 -12.29 24.56
N LYS A 94 -8.88 -12.17 23.60
CA LYS A 94 -10.20 -12.78 23.62
C LYS A 94 -10.28 -13.69 22.40
N ARG A 95 -10.72 -14.93 22.63
CA ARG A 95 -10.84 -15.93 21.57
C ARG A 95 -12.23 -16.50 21.61
N ASP A 96 -12.89 -16.37 20.47
CA ASP A 96 -14.25 -16.82 20.24
C ASP A 96 -14.18 -17.92 19.16
N ASP A 97 -15.26 -18.65 18.92
CA ASP A 97 -15.24 -19.78 17.98
C ASP A 97 -14.88 -19.36 16.53
N ARG A 98 -15.02 -18.06 16.20
CA ARG A 98 -14.78 -17.50 14.87
C ARG A 98 -13.76 -16.36 14.82
N SER A 99 -13.38 -15.79 15.98
CA SER A 99 -12.70 -14.49 16.02
C SER A 99 -11.57 -14.46 17.04
N TYR A 100 -10.54 -13.70 16.72
CA TYR A 100 -9.38 -13.48 17.58
C TYR A 100 -9.23 -11.97 17.80
N HIS A 101 -9.39 -11.55 19.05
CA HIS A 101 -9.18 -10.16 19.44
C HIS A 101 -7.98 -10.09 20.36
N SER A 102 -7.19 -9.01 20.23
CA SER A 102 -6.09 -8.78 21.15
C SER A 102 -5.87 -7.31 21.42
N ILE A 103 -5.68 -6.98 22.70
CA ILE A 103 -5.20 -5.67 23.13
C ILE A 103 -3.73 -5.83 23.48
N ARG A 104 -2.86 -5.06 22.84
CA ARG A 104 -1.43 -5.01 23.14
C ARG A 104 -1.07 -3.60 23.62
N VAL A 105 -0.35 -3.53 24.73
CA VAL A 105 0.20 -2.29 25.28
C VAL A 105 1.69 -2.48 25.51
N THR A 106 2.49 -1.50 25.09
CA THR A 106 3.93 -1.46 25.31
C THR A 106 4.25 -0.32 26.27
N VAL A 107 4.96 -0.65 27.35
CA VAL A 107 5.38 0.28 28.40
C VAL A 107 6.90 0.36 28.41
N ASP A 108 7.44 1.56 28.39
CA ASP A 108 8.86 1.82 28.55
C ASP A 108 9.34 1.37 29.95
N ALA A 109 10.37 0.53 30.00
CA ALA A 109 10.85 -0.08 31.23
C ALA A 109 11.67 0.88 32.12
N GLU A 110 12.06 2.03 31.61
CA GLU A 110 12.78 3.07 32.33
C GLU A 110 11.87 4.20 32.82
N THR A 111 11.01 4.70 31.93
CA THR A 111 10.17 5.89 32.19
C THR A 111 8.78 5.53 32.72
N GLY A 112 8.27 4.34 32.37
CA GLY A 112 6.90 3.93 32.64
C GLY A 112 5.88 4.55 31.68
N ASP A 113 6.32 5.25 30.64
CA ASP A 113 5.41 5.78 29.63
C ASP A 113 4.83 4.67 28.76
N VAL A 114 3.54 4.81 28.41
CA VAL A 114 2.92 3.92 27.43
C VAL A 114 3.28 4.39 26.04
N ILE A 115 4.14 3.65 25.36
CA ILE A 115 4.70 4.07 24.07
C ILE A 115 3.98 3.46 22.86
N SER A 116 3.20 2.39 23.08
CA SER A 116 2.35 1.81 22.05
C SER A 116 1.09 1.21 22.66
N LEU A 117 -0.02 1.37 21.96
CA LEU A 117 -1.27 0.69 22.21
C LEU A 117 -1.83 0.21 20.86
N ASN A 118 -2.30 -1.03 20.81
CA ASN A 118 -2.96 -1.57 19.63
C ASN A 118 -4.10 -2.50 20.05
N GLN A 119 -5.28 -2.28 19.51
CA GLN A 119 -6.44 -3.14 19.63
C GLN A 119 -6.68 -3.77 18.27
N HIS A 120 -6.49 -5.08 18.19
CA HIS A 120 -6.85 -5.86 17.02
C HIS A 120 -8.19 -6.51 17.29
N HIS A 121 -9.18 -6.16 16.48
CA HIS A 121 -10.45 -6.86 16.39
C HIS A 121 -10.49 -7.51 15.00
N ASN A 122 -10.60 -8.84 14.94
CA ASN A 122 -10.66 -9.56 13.67
C ASN A 122 -12.09 -9.61 13.11
N ASP A 123 -13.08 -9.11 13.85
CA ASP A 123 -14.42 -8.95 13.34
C ASP A 123 -14.46 -7.75 12.42
N GLN A 124 -14.69 -8.05 11.15
CA GLN A 124 -14.90 -7.05 10.13
C GLN A 124 -16.12 -6.16 10.43
N ASP A 125 -17.05 -6.61 11.29
CA ASP A 125 -18.38 -6.01 11.46
C ASP A 125 -18.57 -5.17 12.75
N GLU A 126 -17.91 -5.48 13.86
CA GLU A 126 -18.20 -4.85 15.18
C GLU A 126 -17.82 -3.36 15.29
N GLU A 127 -17.04 -2.80 14.36
CA GLU A 127 -16.58 -1.40 14.44
C GLU A 127 -17.05 -0.53 13.24
N ARG A 128 -17.97 -1.02 12.41
CA ARG A 128 -18.50 -0.34 11.21
C ARG A 128 -19.69 0.59 11.52
N ASN A 129 -19.58 1.48 12.51
CA ASN A 129 -20.65 2.44 12.74
C ASN A 129 -20.68 3.50 11.64
N PHE A 130 -21.76 3.48 10.85
CA PHE A 130 -22.02 4.46 9.81
C PHE A 130 -23.42 5.09 9.94
N PRO A 131 -23.54 6.43 9.81
CA PRO A 131 -22.43 7.39 9.79
C PRO A 131 -21.66 7.36 11.13
N PRO A 132 -20.38 7.73 11.13
CA PRO A 132 -19.57 7.72 12.34
C PRO A 132 -20.14 8.70 13.40
N GLU A 133 -20.18 8.29 14.66
CA GLU A 133 -20.62 9.13 15.79
C GLU A 133 -19.62 10.24 16.15
N VAL A 134 -18.38 10.06 15.71
CA VAL A 134 -17.26 10.95 15.95
C VAL A 134 -16.76 11.48 14.62
N ASP A 135 -16.77 12.80 14.48
CA ASP A 135 -16.08 13.50 13.40
C ASP A 135 -14.59 13.70 13.74
N TYR A 136 -13.83 14.20 12.78
CA TYR A 136 -12.39 14.39 12.94
C TYR A 136 -12.03 15.34 14.11
N ASN A 137 -12.77 16.44 14.27
CA ASN A 137 -12.49 17.42 15.32
C ASN A 137 -12.73 16.84 16.73
N LYS A 138 -13.74 15.99 16.86
CA LYS A 138 -14.01 15.26 18.09
C LYS A 138 -12.97 14.16 18.32
N ALA A 139 -12.47 13.49 17.28
CA ALA A 139 -11.32 12.58 17.37
C ALA A 139 -10.04 13.31 17.85
N VAL A 140 -9.74 14.50 17.32
CA VAL A 140 -8.64 15.37 17.82
C VAL A 140 -8.82 15.67 19.30
N SER A 141 -10.04 16.00 19.74
CA SER A 141 -10.35 16.29 21.14
C SER A 141 -10.16 15.06 22.05
N ILE A 142 -10.50 13.87 21.57
CA ILE A 142 -10.25 12.59 22.26
C ILE A 142 -8.75 12.35 22.41
N ALA A 143 -7.98 12.49 21.33
CA ALA A 143 -6.52 12.32 21.36
C ALA A 143 -5.84 13.32 22.31
N GLN A 144 -6.21 14.61 22.27
CA GLN A 144 -5.71 15.63 23.20
C GLN A 144 -6.04 15.28 24.65
N SER A 145 -7.25 14.79 24.92
CA SER A 145 -7.67 14.39 26.26
C SER A 145 -6.85 13.20 26.77
N TYR A 146 -6.56 12.24 25.90
CA TYR A 146 -5.69 11.12 26.21
C TYR A 146 -4.27 11.60 26.55
N ILE A 147 -3.66 12.44 25.71
CA ILE A 147 -2.33 13.02 25.95
C ILE A 147 -2.29 13.77 27.29
N MET A 148 -3.29 14.61 27.58
CA MET A 148 -3.33 15.36 28.85
C MET A 148 -3.42 14.44 30.08
N LYS A 149 -4.04 13.28 29.95
CA LYS A 149 -4.22 12.31 31.04
C LYS A 149 -3.00 11.41 31.25
N HIS A 150 -2.33 11.01 30.17
CA HIS A 150 -1.28 9.99 30.17
C HIS A 150 0.13 10.54 29.94
N HIS A 151 0.27 11.67 29.25
CA HIS A 151 1.54 12.34 28.93
C HIS A 151 1.49 13.83 29.30
N SER A 152 1.07 14.15 30.53
CA SER A 152 0.84 15.54 30.95
C SER A 152 2.06 16.46 30.86
N GLY A 153 3.28 15.88 30.82
CA GLY A 153 4.53 16.62 30.61
C GLY A 153 4.64 17.29 29.24
N LEU A 154 3.85 16.87 28.26
CA LEU A 154 3.86 17.41 26.89
C LEU A 154 2.86 18.55 26.67
N LYS A 155 2.17 19.00 27.72
CA LYS A 155 1.13 20.01 27.62
C LYS A 155 1.69 21.32 27.07
N GLY A 156 1.14 21.78 25.94
CA GLY A 156 1.52 23.04 25.30
C GLY A 156 2.80 22.96 24.46
N GLY A 157 3.40 21.77 24.32
CA GLY A 157 4.58 21.52 23.49
C GLY A 157 4.28 20.62 22.29
N LEU A 158 3.03 20.58 21.83
CA LEU A 158 2.58 19.75 20.71
C LEU A 158 1.78 20.58 19.70
N VAL A 159 1.94 20.29 18.42
CA VAL A 159 1.16 20.86 17.30
C VAL A 159 0.50 19.72 16.51
N LEU A 160 -0.73 19.93 16.05
CA LEU A 160 -1.44 18.98 15.20
C LEU A 160 -0.81 18.94 13.81
N ASP A 161 -0.66 17.75 13.22
CA ASP A 161 -0.23 17.59 11.84
C ASP A 161 -1.40 17.82 10.86
N GLU A 162 -1.31 18.91 10.10
CA GLU A 162 -2.33 19.29 9.11
C GLU A 162 -2.32 18.36 7.88
N GLU A 163 -1.21 17.69 7.57
CA GLU A 163 -1.16 16.75 6.44
C GLU A 163 -1.95 15.47 6.75
N THR A 164 -1.74 14.89 7.93
CA THR A 164 -2.53 13.76 8.43
C THR A 164 -4.00 14.11 8.58
N LYS A 165 -4.33 15.35 8.96
CA LYS A 165 -5.72 15.83 8.95
C LYS A 165 -6.34 15.78 7.57
N LYS A 166 -5.68 16.31 6.54
CA LYS A 166 -6.16 16.28 5.15
C LYS A 166 -6.35 14.85 4.64
N ARG A 167 -5.34 13.99 4.80
CA ARG A 167 -5.44 12.57 4.39
C ARG A 167 -6.57 11.83 5.11
N SER A 168 -6.78 12.12 6.39
CA SER A 168 -7.90 11.55 7.16
C SER A 168 -9.28 12.00 6.68
N GLN A 169 -9.36 13.04 5.84
CA GLN A 169 -10.61 13.53 5.24
C GLN A 169 -10.90 12.88 3.87
N GLU A 170 -9.89 12.37 3.15
CA GLU A 170 -10.03 11.65 1.87
C GLU A 170 -10.35 10.15 2.12
N ARG A 171 -11.51 9.62 1.71
CA ARG A 171 -12.07 8.38 2.30
C ARG A 171 -12.72 7.38 1.32
N PRO A 172 -12.33 6.09 1.33
CA PRO A 172 -13.14 5.00 0.79
C PRO A 172 -14.19 4.49 1.81
N PHE A 173 -15.41 4.17 1.33
CA PHE A 173 -16.65 4.03 2.11
C PHE A 173 -16.79 2.82 3.06
N ARG A 174 -16.21 1.64 2.75
CA ARG A 174 -16.43 0.39 3.54
C ARG A 174 -15.20 -0.18 4.28
N ARG A 175 -14.04 0.49 4.27
CA ARG A 175 -12.88 0.04 5.10
C ARG A 175 -13.02 0.61 6.51
N SER A 176 -12.63 -0.17 7.53
CA SER A 176 -12.73 0.18 8.95
C SER A 176 -12.41 1.66 9.18
N TYR A 177 -13.43 2.42 9.54
CA TYR A 177 -13.35 3.86 9.64
C TYR A 177 -12.51 4.24 10.87
N GLU A 178 -11.29 4.72 10.64
CA GLU A 178 -10.42 5.25 11.67
C GLU A 178 -9.91 6.64 11.30
N HIS A 179 -10.18 7.63 12.15
CA HIS A 179 -9.52 8.93 12.10
C HIS A 179 -8.07 8.77 12.50
N GLN A 180 -7.15 9.14 11.61
CA GLN A 180 -5.74 9.24 11.94
C GLN A 180 -5.45 10.65 12.46
N VAL A 181 -4.96 10.75 13.69
CA VAL A 181 -4.63 12.02 14.34
C VAL A 181 -3.19 11.97 14.79
N GLU A 182 -2.38 12.91 14.32
CA GLU A 182 -0.96 12.99 14.66
C GLU A 182 -0.60 14.35 15.24
N PHE A 183 0.21 14.32 16.29
CA PHE A 183 0.80 15.51 16.90
C PHE A 183 2.32 15.42 16.86
N HIS A 184 3.00 16.52 16.53
CA HIS A 184 4.45 16.63 16.60
C HIS A 184 4.87 17.49 17.79
N GLN A 185 6.05 17.21 18.35
CA GLN A 185 6.67 18.09 19.32
C GLN A 185 6.92 19.47 18.72
N GLN A 186 6.64 20.51 19.48
CA GLN A 186 6.99 21.89 19.15
C GLN A 186 8.10 22.37 20.07
N VAL A 187 9.25 22.71 19.48
CA VAL A 187 10.43 23.24 20.18
C VAL A 187 10.75 24.62 19.61
N ASN A 188 10.88 25.63 20.46
CA ASN A 188 11.13 27.02 20.03
C ASN A 188 10.12 27.56 18.99
N GLY A 189 8.88 27.04 18.99
CA GLY A 189 7.85 27.40 18.01
C GLY A 189 7.92 26.61 16.69
N VAL A 190 8.91 25.75 16.51
CA VAL A 190 9.17 24.94 15.32
C VAL A 190 8.79 23.47 15.58
N PRO A 191 8.06 22.80 14.68
CA PRO A 191 7.76 21.37 14.82
C PRO A 191 9.01 20.49 14.62
N TYR A 192 9.15 19.44 15.42
CA TYR A 192 10.12 18.37 15.24
C TYR A 192 9.40 17.08 14.88
N GLN A 193 9.53 16.64 13.62
CA GLN A 193 8.70 15.56 13.08
C GLN A 193 9.01 14.18 13.67
N ARG A 194 10.26 13.91 14.08
CA ARG A 194 10.65 12.60 14.65
C ARG A 194 10.01 12.36 16.02
N ASN A 195 9.71 13.41 16.78
CA ASN A 195 8.96 13.29 18.03
C ASN A 195 7.47 13.49 17.77
N SER A 196 6.71 12.41 17.76
CA SER A 196 5.29 12.44 17.44
C SER A 196 4.45 11.47 18.28
N ILE A 197 3.15 11.79 18.36
CA ILE A 197 2.14 10.88 18.91
C ILE A 197 1.05 10.73 17.85
N HIS A 198 0.93 9.51 17.35
CA HIS A 198 -0.04 9.13 16.33
C HIS A 198 -1.15 8.29 16.95
N PHE A 199 -2.40 8.60 16.63
CA PHE A 199 -3.60 7.90 17.09
C PHE A 199 -4.41 7.43 15.89
N SER A 200 -4.99 6.24 16.03
CA SER A 200 -6.10 5.78 15.21
C SER A 200 -7.34 5.71 16.10
N ILE A 201 -8.42 6.40 15.71
CA ILE A 201 -9.65 6.54 16.48
C ILE A 201 -10.82 6.14 15.61
N ASN A 202 -11.55 5.09 15.99
CA ASN A 202 -12.66 4.60 15.16
C ASN A 202 -13.89 5.54 15.21
N GLY A 203 -14.92 5.20 14.42
CA GLY A 203 -16.14 5.99 14.28
C GLY A 203 -16.91 6.24 15.58
N ASN A 204 -16.67 5.41 16.60
CA ASN A 204 -17.29 5.49 17.93
C ASN A 204 -16.45 6.29 18.93
N GLY A 205 -15.29 6.80 18.52
CA GLY A 205 -14.39 7.53 19.41
C GLY A 205 -13.50 6.65 20.28
N LYS A 206 -13.40 5.34 19.99
CA LYS A 206 -12.48 4.45 20.69
C LYS A 206 -11.10 4.55 20.04
N ILE A 207 -10.06 4.71 20.87
CA ILE A 207 -8.66 4.69 20.40
C ILE A 207 -8.30 3.24 20.10
N THR A 208 -8.23 2.86 18.83
CA THR A 208 -7.86 1.52 18.38
C THR A 208 -6.34 1.36 18.35
N SER A 209 -5.61 2.44 18.07
CA SER A 209 -4.15 2.43 18.09
C SER A 209 -3.57 3.74 18.61
N MET A 210 -2.42 3.65 19.26
CA MET A 210 -1.57 4.78 19.59
C MET A 210 -0.11 4.37 19.40
N ARG A 211 0.68 5.25 18.79
CA ARG A 211 2.13 5.15 18.69
C ARG A 211 2.75 6.44 19.20
N PHE A 212 3.60 6.31 20.20
CA PHE A 212 4.44 7.37 20.74
C PHE A 212 5.85 7.15 20.20
N ASN A 213 6.37 8.10 19.43
CA ASN A 213 7.74 8.09 18.94
C ASN A 213 8.46 9.28 19.55
N TRP A 214 9.52 9.03 20.32
CA TRP A 214 10.16 10.09 21.09
C TRP A 214 11.64 9.83 21.29
N GLU A 215 12.43 10.82 20.94
CA GLU A 215 13.86 10.91 21.17
C GLU A 215 14.10 11.88 22.31
N TYR A 216 14.78 11.39 23.33
CA TYR A 216 15.14 12.12 24.53
C TYR A 216 16.56 12.68 24.43
N ASP A 217 16.88 13.61 25.33
CA ASP A 217 18.22 14.17 25.51
C ASP A 217 18.82 14.79 24.23
N LEU A 218 17.95 15.36 23.39
CA LEU A 218 18.36 16.12 22.21
C LEU A 218 18.71 17.56 22.56
N ASN A 219 19.74 18.07 21.91
CA ASN A 219 20.11 19.48 21.93
C ASN A 219 19.51 20.16 20.69
N TYR A 220 18.66 21.15 20.94
CA TYR A 220 17.99 21.89 19.87
C TYR A 220 18.73 23.18 19.57
N GLU A 221 19.41 23.23 18.42
CA GLU A 221 19.95 24.50 17.95
C GLU A 221 18.84 25.51 17.71
N ASN A 222 19.13 26.77 18.03
CA ASN A 222 18.20 27.88 17.86
C ASN A 222 18.98 29.14 17.45
N PRO A 223 19.47 29.18 16.20
CA PRO A 223 20.18 30.34 15.67
C PRO A 223 19.35 31.63 15.81
N SER A 224 20.03 32.75 16.06
CA SER A 224 19.37 34.04 16.31
C SER A 224 18.70 34.63 15.07
N GLU A 225 19.20 34.27 13.88
CA GLU A 225 18.68 34.70 12.59
C GLU A 225 18.62 33.47 11.68
N VAL A 226 17.48 33.29 11.00
CA VAL A 226 17.28 32.26 9.97
C VAL A 226 16.71 32.92 8.73
N LEU A 227 16.92 32.30 7.57
CA LEU A 227 16.27 32.68 6.33
C LEU A 227 14.75 32.77 6.52
N SER A 228 14.12 33.72 5.84
CA SER A 228 12.67 33.76 5.75
C SER A 228 12.14 32.63 4.86
N LYS A 229 10.87 32.24 5.06
CA LYS A 229 10.18 31.27 4.19
C LYS A 229 10.26 31.65 2.71
N LYS A 230 10.24 32.94 2.40
CA LYS A 230 10.35 33.43 1.03
C LYS A 230 11.75 33.19 0.45
N GLU A 231 12.81 33.53 1.19
CA GLU A 231 14.19 33.30 0.75
C GLU A 231 14.47 31.81 0.55
N ALA A 232 13.94 30.96 1.44
CA ALA A 232 14.00 29.50 1.28
C ALA A 232 13.27 29.03 0.01
N ALA A 233 12.08 29.57 -0.27
CA ALA A 233 11.33 29.26 -1.47
C ALA A 233 12.04 29.73 -2.74
N ASP A 234 12.62 30.94 -2.74
CA ASP A 234 13.39 31.48 -3.86
C ASP A 234 14.60 30.57 -4.17
N LYS A 235 15.31 30.10 -3.13
CA LYS A 235 16.41 29.11 -3.27
C LYS A 235 15.94 27.77 -3.83
N LEU A 236 14.78 27.26 -3.42
CA LEU A 236 14.21 26.06 -4.01
C LEU A 236 13.88 26.29 -5.49
N TYR A 237 13.25 27.42 -5.82
CA TYR A 237 12.88 27.75 -7.21
C TYR A 237 14.09 27.83 -8.15
N GLU A 238 15.24 28.31 -7.69
CA GLU A 238 16.49 28.39 -8.47
C GLU A 238 17.04 27.02 -8.91
N GLN A 239 16.83 25.98 -8.11
CA GLN A 239 17.25 24.62 -8.43
C GLN A 239 16.15 23.75 -9.04
N PHE A 240 14.89 24.20 -8.97
CA PHE A 240 13.74 23.49 -9.48
C PHE A 240 13.64 23.58 -11.01
N THR A 241 13.36 22.47 -11.68
CA THR A 241 13.09 22.40 -13.12
C THR A 241 11.88 21.52 -13.39
N ALA A 242 11.27 21.66 -14.58
CA ALA A 242 10.13 20.85 -14.99
C ALA A 242 10.58 19.83 -16.04
N GLY A 243 10.61 18.55 -15.68
CA GLY A 243 10.96 17.47 -16.60
C GLY A 243 9.73 16.96 -17.35
N LEU A 244 9.73 17.05 -18.67
CA LEU A 244 8.73 16.41 -19.53
C LEU A 244 9.08 14.93 -19.73
N GLN A 245 8.14 14.03 -19.48
CA GLN A 245 8.33 12.59 -19.68
C GLN A 245 7.00 11.89 -20.05
N TYR A 246 7.11 10.65 -20.52
CA TYR A 246 5.95 9.77 -20.62
C TYR A 246 5.67 9.09 -19.28
N GLN A 247 4.41 9.08 -18.85
CA GLN A 247 3.92 8.27 -17.74
C GLN A 247 2.97 7.20 -18.30
N MET A 248 3.17 5.95 -17.87
CA MET A 248 2.23 4.86 -18.15
C MET A 248 1.00 4.98 -17.25
N ASN A 249 -0.18 4.65 -17.79
CA ASN A 249 -1.38 4.44 -16.98
C ASN A 249 -1.14 3.30 -15.97
N ARG A 250 -1.16 3.63 -14.69
CA ARG A 250 -0.93 2.72 -13.57
C ARG A 250 -2.05 1.73 -13.41
N TYR A 251 -3.24 2.03 -13.94
CA TYR A 251 -4.42 1.19 -13.91
C TYR A 251 -4.55 0.28 -15.14
N ALA A 252 -3.56 0.27 -16.04
CA ALA A 252 -3.56 -0.59 -17.22
C ALA A 252 -3.57 -2.10 -16.93
N TYR A 253 -3.33 -2.50 -15.68
CA TYR A 253 -3.54 -3.90 -15.26
C TYR A 253 -5.03 -4.25 -15.14
N ARG A 254 -5.93 -3.26 -15.11
CA ARG A 254 -7.39 -3.47 -14.96
C ARG A 254 -7.98 -3.97 -16.30
N PRO A 255 -8.89 -4.96 -16.28
CA PRO A 255 -9.61 -5.38 -17.48
C PRO A 255 -10.30 -4.20 -18.17
N GLY A 256 -10.20 -4.12 -19.50
CA GLY A 256 -10.77 -3.02 -20.30
C GLY A 256 -10.04 -1.67 -20.22
N VAL A 257 -8.95 -1.56 -19.43
CA VAL A 257 -8.16 -0.31 -19.33
C VAL A 257 -6.88 -0.45 -20.13
N GLU A 258 -6.73 0.37 -21.18
CA GLU A 258 -5.55 0.35 -22.02
C GLU A 258 -4.30 0.91 -21.34
N ALA A 259 -3.15 0.32 -21.67
CA ALA A 259 -1.81 0.76 -21.26
C ALA A 259 -1.34 1.99 -22.05
N GLU A 260 -2.13 3.05 -22.08
CA GLU A 260 -1.80 4.25 -22.84
C GLU A 260 -0.77 5.13 -22.10
N PRO A 261 0.33 5.52 -22.77
CA PRO A 261 1.28 6.49 -22.25
C PRO A 261 0.75 7.92 -22.44
N ARG A 262 1.00 8.78 -21.46
CA ARG A 262 0.65 10.21 -21.50
C ARG A 262 1.84 11.09 -21.22
N LEU A 263 1.78 12.33 -21.71
CA LEU A 263 2.82 13.34 -21.48
C LEU A 263 2.55 14.08 -20.18
N VAL A 264 3.52 14.06 -19.27
CA VAL A 264 3.41 14.69 -17.95
C VAL A 264 4.64 15.53 -17.62
N TYR A 265 4.43 16.57 -16.83
CA TYR A 265 5.51 17.32 -16.21
C TYR A 265 5.76 16.82 -14.79
N ILE A 266 7.02 16.52 -14.48
CA ILE A 266 7.47 16.17 -13.13
C ILE A 266 8.47 17.20 -12.60
N PRO A 267 8.51 17.39 -11.28
CA PRO A 267 9.49 18.30 -10.69
C PRO A 267 10.85 17.61 -10.61
N VAL A 268 11.89 18.27 -11.11
CA VAL A 268 13.27 17.76 -11.16
C VAL A 268 14.18 18.70 -10.37
N SER A 269 14.92 18.15 -9.41
CA SER A 269 15.93 18.86 -8.61
C SER A 269 17.32 18.75 -9.25
N LYS A 270 18.19 19.71 -8.95
CA LYS A 270 19.64 19.65 -9.26
C LYS A 270 20.43 18.79 -8.25
N PHE A 271 19.86 18.47 -7.09
CA PHE A 271 20.51 17.67 -6.04
C PHE A 271 19.86 16.29 -5.95
N GLU A 272 20.65 15.24 -5.77
CA GLU A 272 20.13 13.88 -5.79
C GLU A 272 20.49 13.08 -4.54
N GLU A 273 19.45 12.81 -3.73
CA GLU A 273 19.34 11.58 -2.93
C GLU A 273 17.85 11.16 -2.84
N GLY A 274 17.50 10.03 -3.46
CA GLY A 274 16.31 9.23 -3.15
C GLY A 274 14.92 9.88 -3.35
N TYR A 275 13.89 9.09 -3.03
CA TYR A 275 12.46 9.27 -3.32
C TYR A 275 11.78 10.59 -2.86
N ARG A 276 12.51 11.57 -2.29
CA ARG A 276 11.98 12.85 -1.82
C ARG A 276 12.78 14.09 -2.32
N GLY A 277 13.67 13.88 -3.30
CA GLY A 277 14.81 14.75 -3.66
C GLY A 277 14.56 16.21 -4.02
N PHE A 278 14.83 17.09 -3.06
CA PHE A 278 15.22 18.50 -3.26
C PHE A 278 16.35 18.96 -2.30
N GLY A 279 16.85 18.05 -1.46
CA GLY A 279 17.79 18.35 -0.38
C GLY A 279 17.15 19.04 0.84
N LEU A 280 17.93 19.18 1.92
CA LEU A 280 17.55 19.91 3.12
C LEU A 280 18.24 21.28 3.06
N LEU A 281 17.51 22.38 3.18
CA LEU A 281 18.13 23.70 3.15
C LEU A 281 18.45 24.14 4.57
N ASP A 282 19.72 24.34 4.90
CA ASP A 282 20.12 24.88 6.20
C ASP A 282 19.49 26.26 6.43
N ALA A 283 18.81 26.44 7.57
CA ALA A 283 18.00 27.63 7.80
C ALA A 283 18.85 28.87 8.15
N GLU A 284 20.08 28.70 8.66
CA GLU A 284 20.97 29.81 9.02
C GLU A 284 21.82 30.25 7.82
N THR A 285 22.48 29.30 7.17
CA THR A 285 23.47 29.54 6.11
C THR A 285 22.84 29.60 4.72
N GLY A 286 21.71 28.90 4.51
CA GLY A 286 21.11 28.73 3.20
C GLY A 286 21.90 27.79 2.27
N GLU A 287 22.75 26.95 2.82
CA GLU A 287 23.42 25.87 2.09
C GLU A 287 22.52 24.64 1.99
N TRP A 288 22.59 23.92 0.87
CA TRP A 288 21.85 22.67 0.69
C TRP A 288 22.66 21.52 1.28
N LEU A 289 22.06 20.77 2.20
CA LEU A 289 22.68 19.71 2.97
C LEU A 289 22.05 18.35 2.66
N ASN A 290 22.88 17.31 2.52
CA ASN A 290 22.44 15.92 2.48
C ASN A 290 21.95 15.45 3.86
N ARG A 291 21.49 14.19 3.96
CA ARG A 291 21.01 13.60 5.23
C ARG A 291 22.08 13.47 6.34
N TYR A 292 23.35 13.69 5.99
CA TYR A 292 24.51 13.66 6.88
C TYR A 292 24.98 15.08 7.26
N GLN A 293 24.21 16.14 6.92
CA GLN A 293 24.57 17.55 7.10
C GLN A 293 25.82 18.02 6.34
N GLU A 294 26.23 17.30 5.30
CA GLU A 294 27.30 17.75 4.42
C GLU A 294 26.70 18.56 3.26
N PRO A 295 27.38 19.61 2.78
CA PRO A 295 26.95 20.32 1.58
C PRO A 295 26.74 19.36 0.42
N TYR A 296 25.62 19.48 -0.29
CA TYR A 296 25.37 18.69 -1.49
C TYR A 296 26.47 18.92 -2.53
N GLY A 297 27.20 17.86 -2.87
CA GLY A 297 28.08 17.84 -4.02
C GLY A 297 27.30 17.65 -5.32
N GLU A 298 27.84 18.13 -6.44
CA GLU A 298 27.37 17.72 -7.77
C GLU A 298 27.59 16.20 -7.92
N SER A 299 26.51 15.43 -8.05
CA SER A 299 26.59 13.99 -8.33
C SER A 299 26.35 13.73 -9.81
N ASP A 300 27.20 12.91 -10.42
CA ASP A 300 27.02 12.42 -11.79
C ASP A 300 26.13 11.17 -11.86
N GLU A 301 25.72 10.58 -10.73
CA GLU A 301 25.17 9.22 -10.64
C GLU A 301 23.86 8.96 -11.39
N PHE A 302 23.16 10.01 -11.84
CA PHE A 302 21.90 9.85 -12.56
C PHE A 302 21.90 10.53 -13.93
N LYS A 303 23.03 11.07 -14.39
CA LYS A 303 23.16 11.57 -15.76
C LYS A 303 22.86 10.47 -16.76
N ILE A 304 22.00 10.77 -17.71
CA ILE A 304 21.64 9.88 -18.82
C ILE A 304 22.46 10.29 -20.04
N SER A 305 22.96 9.31 -20.80
CA SER A 305 23.67 9.58 -22.06
C SER A 305 22.81 10.39 -23.03
N GLU A 306 23.48 11.21 -23.86
CA GLU A 306 22.82 11.96 -24.94
C GLU A 306 22.45 11.05 -26.11
N GLU A 307 23.25 10.03 -26.38
CA GLU A 307 23.08 9.06 -27.46
C GLU A 307 22.56 7.72 -26.93
N PRO A 308 21.81 6.96 -27.75
CA PRO A 308 21.36 5.62 -27.40
C PRO A 308 22.53 4.63 -27.36
N LEU A 309 22.27 3.42 -26.89
CA LEU A 309 23.28 2.38 -26.75
C LEU A 309 23.83 1.91 -28.11
N SER A 310 22.99 1.94 -29.15
CA SER A 310 23.37 1.77 -30.57
C SER A 310 22.19 2.10 -31.49
N ASP A 311 22.46 2.72 -32.66
CA ASP A 311 21.45 2.87 -33.72
C ASP A 311 21.16 1.56 -34.47
N GLU A 312 22.06 0.57 -34.36
CA GLU A 312 21.90 -0.73 -35.00
C GLU A 312 21.18 -1.70 -34.07
N VAL A 313 19.94 -2.02 -34.42
CA VAL A 313 19.13 -3.03 -33.71
C VAL A 313 19.02 -4.32 -34.49
N THR A 314 18.94 -5.43 -33.76
CA THR A 314 18.54 -6.73 -34.32
C THR A 314 17.11 -7.02 -33.86
N PRO A 315 16.10 -6.94 -34.74
CA PRO A 315 14.74 -7.23 -34.37
C PRO A 315 14.61 -8.63 -33.78
N LEU A 316 13.68 -8.79 -32.84
CA LEU A 316 13.32 -10.11 -32.36
C LEU A 316 12.80 -10.92 -33.54
N LYS A 317 13.18 -12.19 -33.58
CA LYS A 317 12.71 -13.10 -34.61
C LYS A 317 11.22 -13.32 -34.39
N GLU A 318 10.39 -13.00 -35.38
CA GLU A 318 8.99 -13.43 -35.38
C GLU A 318 8.94 -14.97 -35.34
N ARG A 319 8.10 -15.51 -34.45
CA ARG A 319 7.96 -16.95 -34.23
C ARG A 319 6.52 -17.36 -34.49
N ASP A 320 6.35 -18.45 -35.23
CA ASP A 320 5.04 -19.07 -35.46
C ASP A 320 4.52 -19.80 -34.21
N SER A 321 5.39 -20.08 -33.24
CA SER A 321 5.07 -20.78 -32.00
C SER A 321 5.95 -20.34 -30.82
N GLU A 322 5.40 -20.51 -29.63
CA GLU A 322 6.10 -20.34 -28.36
C GLU A 322 7.33 -21.25 -28.26
N LEU A 323 8.27 -20.85 -27.41
CA LEU A 323 9.49 -21.58 -27.09
C LEU A 323 9.17 -22.82 -26.28
N THR A 324 9.84 -23.92 -26.64
CA THR A 324 9.96 -25.08 -25.77
C THR A 324 10.85 -24.76 -24.56
N GLN A 325 10.76 -25.58 -23.51
CA GLN A 325 11.65 -25.50 -22.35
C GLN A 325 13.14 -25.52 -22.76
N GLU A 326 13.50 -26.38 -23.72
CA GLU A 326 14.88 -26.53 -24.20
C GLU A 326 15.37 -25.26 -24.90
N GLU A 327 14.57 -24.69 -25.82
CA GLU A 327 14.94 -23.43 -26.50
C GLU A 327 15.01 -22.25 -25.52
N ALA A 328 14.10 -22.17 -24.54
CA ALA A 328 14.15 -21.14 -23.50
C ALA A 328 15.39 -21.31 -22.60
N LEU A 329 15.80 -22.55 -22.31
CA LEU A 329 17.04 -22.83 -21.58
C LEU A 329 18.30 -22.47 -22.39
N GLU A 330 18.27 -22.62 -23.71
CA GLU A 330 19.33 -22.14 -24.61
C GLU A 330 19.47 -20.62 -24.56
N VAL A 331 18.36 -19.87 -24.44
CA VAL A 331 18.41 -18.41 -24.21
C VAL A 331 19.14 -18.10 -22.90
N VAL A 332 18.80 -18.80 -21.81
CA VAL A 332 19.41 -18.56 -20.48
C VAL A 332 20.90 -18.87 -20.49
N THR A 333 21.28 -20.08 -20.91
CA THR A 333 22.67 -20.55 -20.94
C THR A 333 23.50 -19.83 -22.01
N GLY A 334 22.85 -19.32 -23.06
CA GLY A 334 23.45 -18.42 -24.02
C GLY A 334 23.78 -17.05 -23.41
N ALA A 335 23.03 -16.57 -22.42
CA ALA A 335 23.22 -15.27 -21.78
C ALA A 335 24.13 -15.29 -20.55
N PHE A 336 23.99 -16.31 -19.69
CA PHE A 336 24.68 -16.41 -18.40
C PHE A 336 25.36 -17.76 -18.19
N ASP A 337 26.52 -17.73 -17.54
CA ASP A 337 27.21 -18.94 -17.08
C ASP A 337 26.62 -19.36 -15.73
N ILE A 338 25.86 -20.47 -15.73
CA ILE A 338 25.34 -21.08 -14.51
C ILE A 338 26.45 -21.92 -13.85
N PRO A 339 26.73 -21.77 -12.55
CA PRO A 339 27.76 -22.55 -11.86
C PRO A 339 27.50 -24.06 -11.91
N GLU A 340 28.57 -24.87 -12.01
CA GLU A 340 28.46 -26.33 -12.13
C GLU A 340 27.86 -27.01 -10.87
N ASP A 341 27.99 -26.37 -9.72
CA ASP A 341 27.47 -26.84 -8.42
C ASP A 341 25.98 -26.49 -8.19
N TYR A 342 25.33 -25.87 -9.17
CA TYR A 342 23.92 -25.52 -9.14
C TYR A 342 23.12 -26.42 -10.08
N GLU A 343 22.15 -27.13 -9.53
CA GLU A 343 21.28 -28.01 -10.29
C GLU A 343 19.95 -27.31 -10.59
N LEU A 344 19.44 -27.50 -11.81
CA LEU A 344 18.11 -27.03 -12.19
C LEU A 344 17.07 -27.84 -11.40
N GLN A 345 16.36 -27.15 -10.52
CA GLN A 345 15.32 -27.75 -9.67
C GLN A 345 13.96 -27.68 -10.35
N ASP A 346 13.61 -26.51 -10.90
CA ASP A 346 12.31 -26.28 -11.53
C ASP A 346 12.44 -25.52 -12.85
N ALA A 347 11.57 -25.87 -13.80
CA ALA A 347 11.31 -25.13 -15.03
C ALA A 347 9.79 -25.05 -15.21
N ASN A 348 9.22 -23.88 -14.92
CA ASN A 348 7.79 -23.65 -14.90
C ASN A 348 7.37 -22.83 -16.11
N TYR A 349 6.35 -23.32 -16.82
CA TYR A 349 5.64 -22.55 -17.83
C TYR A 349 4.46 -21.83 -17.18
N ASP A 350 4.40 -20.52 -17.34
CA ASP A 350 3.33 -19.69 -16.80
C ASP A 350 2.63 -18.98 -17.95
N GLU A 351 1.40 -19.41 -18.27
CA GLU A 351 0.56 -18.83 -19.32
C GLU A 351 0.20 -17.37 -19.02
N ASN A 352 0.09 -17.02 -17.72
CA ASN A 352 -0.39 -15.72 -17.26
C ASN A 352 0.65 -15.07 -16.35
N ASN A 353 1.45 -14.17 -16.91
CA ASN A 353 2.46 -13.48 -16.10
C ASN A 353 1.80 -12.42 -15.17
N TYR A 354 2.41 -12.18 -14.01
CA TYR A 354 1.91 -11.24 -12.97
C TYR A 354 1.66 -9.79 -13.44
N ARG A 355 2.20 -9.39 -14.60
CA ARG A 355 2.02 -8.07 -15.21
C ARG A 355 0.70 -7.91 -15.97
N GLY A 356 -0.08 -8.98 -16.13
CA GLY A 356 -1.38 -8.92 -16.81
C GLY A 356 -1.31 -8.91 -18.34
N ASP A 357 -0.11 -8.96 -18.92
CA ASP A 357 0.08 -9.22 -20.34
C ASP A 357 -0.16 -10.71 -20.61
N GLU A 358 -0.92 -11.05 -21.66
CA GLU A 358 -1.17 -12.43 -22.15
C GLU A 358 0.10 -13.13 -22.69
N ASN A 359 1.28 -12.70 -22.26
CA ASN A 359 2.56 -13.22 -22.72
C ASN A 359 3.05 -14.33 -21.77
N PRO A 360 3.00 -15.60 -22.22
CA PRO A 360 3.48 -16.70 -21.42
C PRO A 360 4.98 -16.60 -21.17
N THR A 361 5.42 -17.14 -20.04
CA THR A 361 6.83 -17.09 -19.62
C THR A 361 7.34 -18.45 -19.17
N TRP A 362 8.62 -18.70 -19.46
CA TRP A 362 9.39 -19.76 -18.81
C TRP A 362 10.12 -19.20 -17.60
N ARG A 363 9.97 -19.84 -16.44
CA ARG A 363 10.69 -19.52 -15.20
C ARG A 363 11.55 -20.69 -14.78
N PHE A 364 12.84 -20.43 -14.64
CA PHE A 364 13.81 -21.44 -14.24
C PHE A 364 14.37 -21.14 -12.85
N TYR A 365 14.57 -22.20 -12.07
CA TYR A 365 15.07 -22.16 -10.70
C TYR A 365 16.23 -23.13 -10.53
N TRP A 366 17.41 -22.59 -10.19
CA TRP A 366 18.57 -23.40 -9.82
C TRP A 366 18.93 -23.23 -8.36
N ARG A 367 19.44 -24.31 -7.77
CA ARG A 367 19.84 -24.36 -6.37
C ARG A 367 21.08 -25.23 -6.17
N ASN A 368 21.91 -24.84 -5.23
CA ASN A 368 22.94 -25.71 -4.66
C ASN A 368 22.40 -26.36 -3.37
N ASP A 369 22.32 -27.69 -3.34
CA ASP A 369 21.77 -28.47 -2.21
C ASP A 369 22.79 -28.75 -1.10
N GLU A 370 24.09 -28.51 -1.32
CA GLU A 370 25.15 -28.75 -0.33
C GLU A 370 25.20 -27.69 0.77
N GLN A 371 24.60 -26.51 0.56
CA GLN A 371 24.53 -25.41 1.53
C GLN A 371 23.17 -25.36 2.25
N ARG A 372 23.02 -26.19 3.29
CA ARG A 372 21.97 -26.05 4.33
C ARG A 372 22.65 -25.76 5.66
N PRO A 373 22.83 -24.49 6.07
CA PRO A 373 21.70 -23.65 6.43
C PRO A 373 21.75 -22.24 5.81
N HIS A 374 20.72 -21.47 6.11
CA HIS A 374 20.47 -20.13 5.59
C HIS A 374 21.72 -19.23 5.47
N PRO A 375 21.71 -18.34 4.49
CA PRO A 375 20.59 -18.08 3.57
C PRO A 375 20.71 -18.81 2.21
N MET A 376 19.56 -19.19 1.66
CA MET A 376 19.45 -19.96 0.42
C MET A 376 20.01 -19.17 -0.77
N GLU A 377 21.15 -19.61 -1.30
CA GLU A 377 21.67 -19.12 -2.57
C GLU A 377 20.90 -19.80 -3.72
N ASP A 378 20.12 -19.02 -4.48
CA ASP A 378 19.41 -19.51 -5.65
C ASP A 378 19.57 -18.59 -6.87
N ILE A 379 19.41 -19.18 -8.05
CA ILE A 379 19.40 -18.46 -9.32
C ILE A 379 18.02 -18.60 -9.94
N ARG A 380 17.43 -17.46 -10.32
CA ARG A 380 16.09 -17.36 -10.88
C ARG A 380 16.15 -16.63 -12.21
N VAL A 381 15.58 -17.22 -13.25
CA VAL A 381 15.58 -16.62 -14.59
C VAL A 381 14.19 -16.71 -15.21
N THR A 382 13.77 -15.64 -15.88
CA THR A 382 12.48 -15.57 -16.60
C THR A 382 12.74 -15.20 -18.04
N VAL A 383 12.14 -15.96 -18.96
CA VAL A 383 12.20 -15.76 -20.41
C VAL A 383 10.78 -15.65 -20.95
N ASP A 384 10.53 -14.68 -21.82
CA ASP A 384 9.27 -14.55 -22.55
C ASP A 384 9.16 -15.70 -23.57
N ALA A 385 8.11 -16.50 -23.48
CA ALA A 385 7.99 -17.72 -24.28
C ALA A 385 7.62 -17.43 -25.74
N LYS A 386 6.96 -16.30 -26.04
CA LYS A 386 6.58 -15.93 -27.42
C LYS A 386 7.76 -15.37 -28.21
N THR A 387 8.59 -14.57 -27.55
CA THR A 387 9.66 -13.77 -28.19
C THR A 387 11.06 -14.31 -27.95
N GLY A 388 11.27 -15.04 -26.86
CA GLY A 388 12.60 -15.44 -26.39
C GLY A 388 13.41 -14.35 -25.74
N GLU A 389 12.78 -13.23 -25.38
CA GLU A 389 13.46 -12.19 -24.63
C GLU A 389 13.72 -12.62 -23.19
N LEU A 390 14.92 -12.30 -22.72
CA LEU A 390 15.25 -12.41 -21.31
C LEU A 390 14.55 -11.29 -20.54
N MET A 391 13.71 -11.65 -19.57
CA MET A 391 12.95 -10.69 -18.77
C MET A 391 13.64 -10.36 -17.45
N SER A 392 14.19 -11.39 -16.80
CA SER A 392 14.93 -11.21 -15.55
C SER A 392 15.93 -12.34 -15.33
N TYR A 393 17.05 -12.00 -14.72
CA TYR A 393 18.00 -12.93 -14.11
C TYR A 393 18.30 -12.39 -12.71
N ARG A 394 18.23 -13.25 -11.70
CA ARG A 394 18.61 -12.92 -10.33
C ARG A 394 19.44 -14.06 -9.77
N ASP A 395 20.51 -13.68 -9.11
CA ASP A 395 21.43 -14.56 -8.46
C ASP A 395 21.66 -14.00 -7.05
N ASP A 396 21.09 -14.68 -6.07
CA ASP A 396 21.00 -14.19 -4.70
C ASP A 396 22.33 -14.30 -3.92
N ARG A 397 23.44 -14.72 -4.57
CA ARG A 397 24.80 -14.73 -4.00
C ARG A 397 25.24 -13.36 -3.44
N ASP A 398 24.75 -12.26 -3.99
CA ASP A 398 25.08 -10.90 -3.53
C ASP A 398 24.36 -10.51 -2.22
N ARG A 399 23.36 -11.24 -1.74
CA ARG A 399 22.61 -10.78 -0.55
C ARG A 399 23.36 -10.91 0.78
N PHE A 400 24.56 -11.51 0.82
CA PHE A 400 25.03 -12.16 2.05
C PHE A 400 26.44 -11.84 2.54
N TYR A 401 26.84 -10.57 2.51
CA TYR A 401 27.78 -10.13 3.55
C TYR A 401 27.11 -10.00 4.94
N GLY A 402 25.80 -10.31 5.06
CA GLY A 402 25.09 -10.16 6.33
C GLY A 402 25.17 -8.73 6.85
N ASP A 403 25.21 -8.56 8.17
CA ASP A 403 25.40 -7.29 8.84
C ASP A 403 26.86 -6.80 8.84
N LYS A 404 27.82 -7.49 8.18
CA LYS A 404 29.21 -6.99 8.12
C LYS A 404 30.00 -7.44 6.88
N MET A 405 30.51 -6.46 6.13
CA MET A 405 31.41 -6.66 5.00
C MET A 405 32.72 -7.37 5.44
N PRO A 406 33.23 -8.37 4.68
CA PRO A 406 34.46 -9.07 5.02
C PRO A 406 35.63 -8.11 5.18
N ASP A 407 36.48 -8.38 6.16
CA ASP A 407 37.63 -7.53 6.45
C ASP A 407 38.65 -7.53 5.31
N ASP A 408 38.65 -8.57 4.46
CA ASP A 408 39.51 -8.75 3.29
C ASP A 408 38.81 -8.40 1.96
N PHE A 409 37.66 -7.74 1.98
CA PHE A 409 36.98 -7.32 0.76
C PHE A 409 37.84 -6.33 -0.03
N GLU A 410 38.00 -6.60 -1.33
CA GLU A 410 38.74 -5.77 -2.26
C GLU A 410 37.91 -5.51 -3.53
N VAL A 411 37.79 -4.23 -3.90
CA VAL A 411 37.20 -3.83 -5.18
C VAL A 411 38.16 -4.18 -6.32
N LYS A 412 37.79 -5.14 -7.16
CA LYS A 412 38.59 -5.60 -8.31
C LYS A 412 38.06 -5.13 -9.66
N VAL A 413 36.84 -4.60 -9.68
CA VAL A 413 36.17 -4.06 -10.85
C VAL A 413 35.83 -2.61 -10.59
N THR A 414 36.26 -1.77 -11.52
CA THR A 414 35.95 -0.34 -11.51
C THR A 414 34.53 -0.08 -12.00
N LYS A 415 33.98 1.09 -11.63
CA LYS A 415 32.69 1.57 -12.10
C LYS A 415 32.55 1.56 -13.64
N GLU A 416 33.60 1.97 -14.36
CA GLU A 416 33.61 1.97 -15.83
C GLU A 416 33.68 0.57 -16.43
N GLU A 417 34.46 -0.35 -15.84
CA GLU A 417 34.47 -1.75 -16.28
C GLU A 417 33.12 -2.43 -16.04
N ALA A 418 32.45 -2.14 -14.92
CA ALA A 418 31.09 -2.62 -14.66
C ALA A 418 30.07 -2.07 -15.66
N LYS A 419 30.19 -0.77 -16.02
CA LYS A 419 29.39 -0.13 -17.08
C LYS A 419 29.58 -0.83 -18.43
N GLU A 420 30.82 -1.08 -18.84
CA GLU A 420 31.13 -1.76 -20.09
C GLU A 420 30.56 -3.19 -20.11
N LYS A 421 30.73 -3.94 -19.01
CA LYS A 421 30.14 -5.29 -18.85
C LYS A 421 28.61 -5.27 -18.96
N ALA A 422 27.94 -4.33 -18.31
CA ALA A 422 26.50 -4.18 -18.39
C ALA A 422 26.05 -3.85 -19.83
N MET A 423 26.73 -2.92 -20.48
CA MET A 423 26.44 -2.54 -21.88
C MET A 423 26.61 -3.74 -22.81
N ASN A 424 27.64 -4.56 -22.62
CA ASN A 424 27.87 -5.76 -23.42
C ASN A 424 26.77 -6.82 -23.21
N LEU A 425 26.30 -7.01 -21.97
CA LEU A 425 25.17 -7.89 -21.71
C LEU A 425 23.91 -7.37 -22.41
N VAL A 426 23.55 -6.09 -22.23
CA VAL A 426 22.33 -5.51 -22.81
C VAL A 426 22.36 -5.54 -24.34
N LYS A 427 23.49 -5.25 -24.97
CA LYS A 427 23.68 -5.41 -26.43
C LYS A 427 23.41 -6.83 -26.92
N LYS A 428 23.70 -7.82 -26.09
CA LYS A 428 23.50 -9.25 -26.40
C LYS A 428 22.06 -9.70 -26.20
N VAL A 429 21.44 -9.33 -25.07
CA VAL A 429 20.14 -9.90 -24.65
C VAL A 429 18.93 -9.02 -24.97
N ALA A 430 19.14 -7.73 -25.28
CA ALA A 430 18.09 -6.76 -25.62
C ALA A 430 18.43 -6.01 -26.92
N SER A 431 18.98 -6.74 -27.90
CA SER A 431 19.47 -6.20 -29.18
C SER A 431 18.40 -5.51 -30.04
N SER A 432 17.13 -5.80 -29.80
CA SER A 432 15.96 -5.25 -30.49
C SER A 432 15.58 -3.83 -30.08
N LYS A 433 16.18 -3.31 -28.99
CA LYS A 433 15.75 -2.06 -28.33
C LYS A 433 16.89 -1.05 -28.15
N LEU A 434 18.08 -1.31 -28.71
CA LEU A 434 19.30 -0.55 -28.42
C LEU A 434 19.22 0.94 -28.80
N ASP A 435 18.46 1.25 -29.84
CA ASP A 435 18.19 2.60 -30.35
C ASP A 435 17.32 3.43 -29.41
N ARG A 436 16.67 2.78 -28.45
CA ARG A 436 15.75 3.39 -27.47
C ARG A 436 16.30 3.35 -26.05
N LEU A 437 17.47 2.75 -25.84
CA LEU A 437 18.08 2.55 -24.52
C LEU A 437 19.24 3.50 -24.28
N TYR A 438 19.12 4.33 -23.25
CA TYR A 438 20.12 5.33 -22.88
C TYR A 438 20.76 4.98 -21.54
N VAL A 439 22.08 5.03 -21.47
CA VAL A 439 22.82 4.58 -20.29
C VAL A 439 22.83 5.69 -19.25
N ARG A 440 22.35 5.37 -18.05
CA ARG A 440 22.53 6.19 -16.86
C ARG A 440 23.91 5.93 -16.28
N THR A 441 24.54 6.94 -15.70
CA THR A 441 25.76 6.76 -14.89
C THR A 441 25.53 5.62 -13.89
N PRO A 442 26.50 4.70 -13.72
CA PRO A 442 26.33 3.62 -12.76
C PRO A 442 26.18 4.16 -11.34
N ARG A 443 25.28 3.55 -10.58
CA ARG A 443 25.14 3.82 -9.15
C ARG A 443 26.04 2.88 -8.36
N GLU A 444 26.74 3.40 -7.36
CA GLU A 444 27.48 2.59 -6.40
C GLU A 444 26.54 2.10 -5.29
N ASN A 445 26.54 0.80 -5.03
CA ASN A 445 25.85 0.21 -3.88
C ASN A 445 26.90 -0.04 -2.80
N THR A 446 27.02 0.89 -1.86
CA THR A 446 27.97 0.81 -0.74
C THR A 446 27.38 0.09 0.46
N TYR A 447 28.26 -0.39 1.34
CA TYR A 447 27.88 -0.94 2.64
C TYR A 447 27.78 0.20 3.66
N ARG A 448 26.82 0.16 4.60
CA ARG A 448 26.56 1.29 5.51
C ARG A 448 27.79 1.76 6.30
N GLU A 449 28.68 0.83 6.67
CA GLU A 449 29.87 1.13 7.49
C GLU A 449 31.09 1.57 6.69
N LYS A 450 31.11 1.38 5.36
CA LYS A 450 32.29 1.65 4.53
C LYS A 450 31.88 2.27 3.20
N ASP A 451 32.50 3.39 2.84
CA ASP A 451 32.43 3.99 1.49
C ASP A 451 33.17 3.15 0.44
N VAL A 452 32.93 1.84 0.44
CA VAL A 452 33.50 0.86 -0.47
C VAL A 452 32.33 0.29 -1.28
N PRO A 453 32.34 0.44 -2.63
CA PRO A 453 31.27 -0.06 -3.46
C PRO A 453 31.29 -1.58 -3.45
N ARG A 454 30.20 -2.22 -3.02
CA ARG A 454 30.02 -3.67 -3.06
C ARG A 454 29.61 -4.16 -4.44
N SER A 455 28.74 -3.39 -5.07
CA SER A 455 28.28 -3.65 -6.43
C SER A 455 27.96 -2.34 -7.12
N TYR A 456 27.89 -2.39 -8.44
CA TYR A 456 27.48 -1.28 -9.29
C TYR A 456 26.16 -1.64 -9.96
N THR A 457 25.19 -0.72 -9.95
CA THR A 457 23.95 -0.87 -10.72
C THR A 457 23.99 0.07 -11.92
N VAL A 458 24.01 -0.51 -13.12
CA VAL A 458 23.94 0.21 -14.39
C VAL A 458 22.51 0.16 -14.88
N THR A 459 21.91 1.32 -15.16
CA THR A 459 20.52 1.39 -15.62
C THR A 459 20.44 1.97 -17.02
N PHE A 460 19.63 1.34 -17.87
CA PHE A 460 19.36 1.73 -19.25
C PHE A 460 17.93 2.21 -19.33
N VAL A 461 17.75 3.51 -19.54
CA VAL A 461 16.45 4.18 -19.55
C VAL A 461 15.87 4.12 -20.95
N ARG A 462 14.59 3.75 -21.06
CA ARG A 462 13.84 3.83 -22.32
C ARG A 462 13.56 5.29 -22.66
N LYS A 463 13.90 5.73 -23.87
CA LYS A 463 13.39 6.97 -24.44
C LYS A 463 12.60 6.71 -25.71
N GLU A 464 11.51 7.46 -25.85
CA GLU A 464 10.65 7.52 -27.04
C GLU A 464 10.54 8.98 -27.46
N ASN A 465 10.63 9.29 -28.76
CA ASN A 465 10.54 10.67 -29.25
C ASN A 465 11.46 11.65 -28.47
N GLY A 466 12.62 11.18 -27.99
CA GLY A 466 13.58 11.94 -27.18
C GLY A 466 13.23 12.08 -25.69
N LEU A 467 12.06 11.63 -25.24
CA LEU A 467 11.58 11.72 -23.85
C LEU A 467 11.73 10.40 -23.11
N GLN A 468 12.05 10.46 -21.82
CA GLN A 468 12.09 9.29 -20.95
C GLN A 468 10.68 8.70 -20.77
N VAL A 469 10.60 7.36 -20.71
CA VAL A 469 9.39 6.63 -20.30
C VAL A 469 9.50 6.24 -18.83
N GLN A 470 8.57 6.71 -18.01
CA GLN A 470 8.56 6.47 -16.57
C GLN A 470 8.51 4.98 -16.27
N ALA A 471 9.38 4.56 -15.33
CA ALA A 471 9.50 3.18 -14.84
C ALA A 471 9.85 2.12 -15.90
N GLN A 472 10.08 2.48 -17.17
CA GLN A 472 10.51 1.54 -18.20
C GLN A 472 12.03 1.62 -18.42
N GLN A 473 12.72 0.58 -17.98
CA GLN A 473 14.18 0.54 -17.95
C GLN A 473 14.69 -0.91 -17.86
N ILE A 474 15.97 -1.09 -18.19
CA ILE A 474 16.74 -2.30 -17.88
C ILE A 474 17.74 -1.94 -16.79
N SER A 475 17.86 -2.76 -15.74
CA SER A 475 18.90 -2.62 -14.74
C SER A 475 19.79 -3.85 -14.68
N VAL A 476 21.10 -3.62 -14.56
CA VAL A 476 22.11 -4.68 -14.43
C VAL A 476 22.96 -4.37 -13.20
N SER A 477 23.08 -5.34 -12.28
CA SER A 477 23.93 -5.20 -11.10
C SER A 477 25.14 -6.13 -11.20
N ILE A 478 26.31 -5.58 -10.92
CA ILE A 478 27.62 -6.23 -11.07
C ILE A 478 28.38 -6.13 -9.76
N LEU A 479 28.85 -7.26 -9.23
CA LEU A 479 29.70 -7.32 -8.05
C LEU A 479 31.04 -6.62 -8.30
N SER A 480 31.51 -5.81 -7.36
CA SER A 480 32.75 -5.05 -7.52
C SER A 480 34.00 -5.89 -7.24
N ASP A 481 33.91 -6.98 -6.48
CA ASP A 481 35.01 -7.87 -6.11
C ASP A 481 35.30 -8.97 -7.14
N THR A 482 34.27 -9.41 -7.86
CA THR A 482 34.35 -10.51 -8.84
C THR A 482 33.98 -10.07 -10.26
N GLY A 483 33.24 -8.98 -10.40
CA GLY A 483 32.71 -8.55 -11.69
C GLY A 483 31.61 -9.42 -12.25
N LYS A 484 31.01 -10.30 -11.43
CA LYS A 484 29.89 -11.16 -11.81
C LYS A 484 28.61 -10.35 -11.90
N ILE A 485 27.79 -10.65 -12.90
CA ILE A 485 26.43 -10.11 -13.02
C ILE A 485 25.52 -10.93 -12.10
N VAL A 486 24.86 -10.25 -11.17
CA VAL A 486 24.01 -10.88 -10.15
C VAL A 486 22.53 -10.51 -10.31
N ASN A 487 22.25 -9.46 -11.08
CA ASN A 487 20.89 -9.09 -11.41
C ASN A 487 20.85 -8.51 -12.83
N TYR A 488 19.88 -8.96 -13.61
CA TYR A 488 19.38 -8.31 -14.81
C TYR A 488 17.86 -8.23 -14.65
N HIS A 489 17.26 -7.07 -14.84
CA HIS A 489 15.82 -6.93 -14.80
C HIS A 489 15.36 -5.93 -15.84
N GLN A 490 14.38 -6.33 -16.65
CA GLN A 490 13.73 -5.45 -17.61
C GLN A 490 12.29 -5.16 -17.17
N ASN A 491 11.96 -3.88 -17.11
CA ASN A 491 10.59 -3.42 -17.14
C ASN A 491 10.32 -2.73 -18.47
N TRP A 492 9.52 -3.37 -19.30
CA TRP A 492 9.27 -2.94 -20.68
C TRP A 492 7.91 -3.44 -21.11
N ASN A 493 7.08 -2.52 -21.61
CA ASN A 493 5.79 -2.86 -22.19
C ASN A 493 5.91 -2.85 -23.72
N HIS A 494 5.37 -3.89 -24.33
CA HIS A 494 5.39 -4.13 -25.77
C HIS A 494 4.21 -3.44 -26.45
N ASP A 495 4.35 -3.21 -27.76
CA ASP A 495 3.25 -2.80 -28.65
C ASP A 495 2.45 -1.56 -28.21
N ILE A 496 3.15 -0.62 -27.54
CA ILE A 496 2.57 0.67 -27.16
C ILE A 496 2.85 1.73 -28.22
N GLU A 497 1.81 2.44 -28.61
CA GLU A 497 1.91 3.70 -29.34
C GLU A 497 2.13 4.87 -28.37
N PHE A 498 3.12 5.73 -28.66
CA PHE A 498 3.44 6.89 -27.84
C PHE A 498 2.91 8.17 -28.50
N PRO A 499 2.20 9.04 -27.76
CA PRO A 499 1.69 10.27 -28.35
C PRO A 499 2.84 11.19 -28.74
N ASN A 500 2.69 11.88 -29.86
CA ASN A 500 3.66 12.87 -30.32
C ASN A 500 3.80 14.02 -29.32
N VAL A 501 5.00 14.59 -29.26
CA VAL A 501 5.37 15.70 -28.37
C VAL A 501 4.98 17.04 -29.01
N GLU A 502 3.68 17.24 -29.21
CA GLU A 502 3.10 18.47 -29.76
C GLU A 502 2.09 19.07 -28.78
N ASP A 503 1.87 20.39 -28.89
CA ASP A 503 0.91 21.15 -28.08
C ASP A 503 1.10 21.06 -26.56
N VAL A 504 2.32 20.80 -26.10
CA VAL A 504 2.68 20.87 -24.67
C VAL A 504 2.89 22.32 -24.22
N ILE A 505 2.55 22.62 -22.97
CA ILE A 505 2.87 23.91 -22.35
C ILE A 505 4.39 24.11 -22.26
N SER A 506 4.86 25.35 -22.09
CA SER A 506 6.30 25.58 -21.96
C SER A 506 6.84 25.05 -20.63
N GLU A 507 8.13 24.71 -20.61
CA GLU A 507 8.82 24.27 -19.40
C GLU A 507 8.73 25.32 -18.28
N GLU A 508 8.82 26.61 -18.60
CA GLU A 508 8.69 27.69 -17.63
C GLU A 508 7.29 27.72 -17.02
N LYS A 509 6.25 27.53 -17.83
CA LYS A 509 4.88 27.51 -17.32
C LYS A 509 4.63 26.28 -16.46
N ALA A 510 5.14 25.12 -16.86
CA ALA A 510 5.09 23.90 -16.07
C ALA A 510 5.84 24.05 -14.74
N LYS A 511 7.02 24.67 -14.76
CA LYS A 511 7.82 24.96 -13.57
C LYS A 511 7.06 25.83 -12.57
N GLU A 512 6.38 26.88 -13.01
CA GLU A 512 5.51 27.70 -12.15
C GLU A 512 4.42 26.84 -11.48
N ILE A 513 3.65 26.09 -12.26
CA ILE A 513 2.52 25.28 -11.75
C ILE A 513 3.00 24.19 -10.80
N LEU A 514 4.08 23.50 -11.15
CA LEU A 514 4.69 22.49 -10.29
C LEU A 514 5.19 23.09 -8.99
N PHE A 515 5.85 24.25 -9.04
CA PHE A 515 6.40 24.90 -7.86
C PHE A 515 5.33 25.48 -6.94
N ASP A 516 4.19 25.93 -7.48
CA ASP A 516 3.04 26.39 -6.68
C ASP A 516 2.50 25.29 -5.74
N ASN A 517 2.73 24.01 -6.07
CA ASN A 517 2.41 22.88 -5.22
C ASN A 517 3.41 22.68 -4.05
N TYR A 518 4.51 23.44 -3.98
CA TYR A 518 5.55 23.29 -2.97
C TYR A 518 5.56 24.39 -1.92
N LYS A 519 5.92 24.01 -0.70
CA LYS A 519 6.21 24.91 0.42
C LYS A 519 7.53 24.56 1.05
N MET A 520 8.12 25.55 1.73
CA MET A 520 9.30 25.35 2.57
C MET A 520 8.87 25.42 4.04
N ASP A 521 8.88 24.27 4.70
CA ASP A 521 8.55 24.15 6.11
C ASP A 521 9.82 24.11 6.96
N LEU A 522 9.87 25.00 7.96
CA LEU A 522 10.95 25.05 8.93
C LEU A 522 10.76 23.90 9.94
N THR A 523 11.77 23.07 10.14
CA THR A 523 11.74 21.95 11.09
C THR A 523 13.12 21.72 11.71
N HIS A 524 13.14 21.09 12.88
CA HIS A 524 14.37 20.53 13.43
C HIS A 524 14.74 19.24 12.70
N HIS A 525 16.02 19.06 12.39
CA HIS A 525 16.55 17.87 11.76
C HIS A 525 17.68 17.26 12.59
N LEU A 526 17.54 15.98 12.92
CA LEU A 526 18.60 15.18 13.51
C LEU A 526 19.32 14.43 12.38
N PRO A 527 20.62 14.71 12.12
CA PRO A 527 21.37 14.04 11.07
C PRO A 527 21.44 12.53 11.31
N VAL A 528 21.67 11.80 10.23
CA VAL A 528 21.86 10.36 10.29
C VAL A 528 23.35 10.08 10.50
N PRO A 529 23.75 9.21 11.44
CA PRO A 529 25.15 8.83 11.58
C PRO A 529 25.62 8.07 10.33
N ARG A 530 26.87 8.32 9.93
CA ARG A 530 27.52 7.66 8.78
C ARG A 530 27.96 6.24 9.09
N SER A 531 28.26 5.95 10.35
CA SER A 531 28.68 4.61 10.81
C SER A 531 28.21 4.35 12.23
N GLU A 532 28.22 3.08 12.65
CA GLU A 532 27.94 2.69 14.04
C GLU A 532 29.00 3.20 15.04
N GLU A 533 30.18 3.63 14.56
CA GLU A 533 31.24 4.21 15.38
C GLU A 533 31.07 5.71 15.62
N GLU A 534 30.22 6.40 14.84
CA GLU A 534 29.88 7.79 15.13
C GLU A 534 29.04 7.85 16.40
N GLU A 535 29.45 8.70 17.36
CA GLU A 535 28.73 8.88 18.63
C GLU A 535 27.25 9.15 18.40
N ASP A 536 26.44 8.77 19.39
CA ASP A 536 25.01 9.05 19.47
C ASP A 536 24.74 10.54 19.18
N ILE A 537 24.37 10.86 17.93
CA ILE A 537 24.11 12.23 17.50
C ILE A 537 22.91 12.74 18.30
N LYS A 538 23.13 13.80 19.10
CA LYS A 538 22.07 14.48 19.88
C LYS A 538 21.79 15.90 19.44
N ASP A 539 22.68 16.51 18.65
CA ASP A 539 22.55 17.88 18.19
C ASP A 539 21.66 17.93 16.94
N THR A 540 20.62 18.77 16.99
CA THR A 540 19.69 19.00 15.87
C THR A 540 19.90 20.38 15.30
N ASN A 541 19.73 20.52 13.98
CA ASN A 541 19.84 21.82 13.30
C ASN A 541 18.47 22.25 12.79
N LEU A 542 18.32 23.55 12.52
CA LEU A 542 17.13 24.07 11.84
C LEU A 542 17.31 24.02 10.33
N ILE A 543 16.36 23.40 9.64
CA ILE A 543 16.33 23.30 8.19
C ILE A 543 14.97 23.72 7.64
N TYR A 544 14.97 24.12 6.38
CA TYR A 544 13.78 24.17 5.54
C TYR A 544 13.70 22.90 4.69
N GLN A 545 12.59 22.17 4.85
CA GLN A 545 12.27 20.99 4.05
C GLN A 545 11.16 21.31 3.04
N PRO A 546 11.33 20.94 1.76
CA PRO A 546 10.28 21.02 0.76
C PRO A 546 9.13 20.05 1.07
N THR A 547 7.90 20.57 1.17
CA THR A 547 6.65 19.82 1.34
C THR A 547 5.71 20.11 0.17
N ARG A 548 4.76 19.21 -0.12
CA ARG A 548 3.80 19.34 -1.23
C ARG A 548 2.37 19.47 -0.71
N GLU A 549 1.54 20.26 -1.38
CA GLU A 549 0.11 20.36 -1.05
C GLU A 549 -0.70 19.19 -1.61
N ILE A 550 -0.39 18.77 -2.84
CA ILE A 550 -0.92 17.60 -3.54
C ILE A 550 0.05 16.45 -3.27
N THR A 551 -0.36 15.53 -2.42
CA THR A 551 0.40 14.33 -2.03
C THR A 551 -0.19 13.04 -2.60
N ASP A 552 -1.38 13.11 -3.20
CA ASP A 552 -2.01 11.98 -3.87
C ASP A 552 -1.18 11.57 -5.10
N TYR A 553 -0.66 10.34 -5.06
CA TYR A 553 0.18 9.79 -6.11
C TYR A 553 -0.58 9.56 -7.43
N ARG A 554 -1.92 9.55 -7.40
CA ARG A 554 -2.78 9.42 -8.58
C ARG A 554 -2.88 10.74 -9.35
N VAL A 555 -2.43 11.85 -8.78
CA VAL A 555 -2.56 13.16 -9.40
C VAL A 555 -1.28 13.52 -10.15
N TYR A 556 -1.40 13.92 -11.41
CA TYR A 556 -0.28 14.33 -12.26
C TYR A 556 -0.54 15.66 -12.96
N LEU A 557 0.53 16.38 -13.34
CA LEU A 557 0.42 17.59 -14.14
C LEU A 557 0.43 17.20 -15.63
N ASP A 558 -0.72 17.34 -16.29
CA ASP A 558 -0.85 17.05 -17.71
C ASP A 558 -0.07 18.07 -18.56
N ALA A 559 0.78 17.56 -19.46
CA ALA A 559 1.70 18.42 -20.20
C ALA A 559 1.03 19.26 -21.29
N LYS A 560 -0.14 18.87 -21.79
CA LYS A 560 -0.84 19.60 -22.84
C LYS A 560 -1.71 20.72 -22.27
N THR A 561 -2.40 20.44 -21.18
CA THR A 561 -3.38 21.34 -20.58
C THR A 561 -2.82 22.18 -19.44
N GLY A 562 -1.73 21.75 -18.79
CA GLY A 562 -1.20 22.39 -17.59
C GLY A 562 -2.13 22.29 -16.38
N LYS A 563 -3.00 21.28 -16.34
CA LYS A 563 -3.92 21.02 -15.24
C LYS A 563 -3.45 19.81 -14.44
N TRP A 564 -3.71 19.83 -13.14
CA TRP A 564 -3.62 18.63 -12.31
C TRP A 564 -4.78 17.70 -12.66
N ILE A 565 -4.48 16.46 -13.03
CA ILE A 565 -5.46 15.45 -13.44
C ILE A 565 -5.39 14.29 -12.47
N ASP A 566 -6.55 13.80 -12.02
CA ASP A 566 -6.67 12.53 -11.30
C ASP A 566 -6.57 11.39 -12.33
N GLU A 567 -5.58 10.54 -12.19
CA GLU A 567 -5.32 9.43 -13.10
C GLU A 567 -6.43 8.39 -13.15
N GLU A 568 -7.17 8.21 -12.06
CA GLU A 568 -8.21 7.21 -11.98
C GLU A 568 -9.47 7.65 -12.72
N THR A 569 -9.81 8.93 -12.61
CA THR A 569 -11.04 9.48 -13.23
C THR A 569 -10.79 10.16 -14.57
N GLY A 570 -9.55 10.58 -14.83
CA GLY A 570 -9.19 11.42 -15.98
C GLY A 570 -9.66 12.88 -15.84
N GLU A 571 -10.23 13.26 -14.69
CA GLU A 571 -10.78 14.59 -14.45
C GLU A 571 -9.75 15.56 -13.86
N VAL A 572 -10.06 16.86 -13.91
CA VAL A 572 -9.25 17.89 -13.26
C VAL A 572 -9.31 17.72 -11.74
N TYR A 573 -8.15 17.48 -11.13
CA TYR A 573 -8.02 17.40 -9.69
C TYR A 573 -8.32 18.75 -9.04
N SER A 574 -9.13 18.72 -7.99
CA SER A 574 -9.44 19.88 -7.15
C SER A 574 -9.36 19.47 -5.69
N GLN A 575 -8.65 20.27 -4.89
CA GLN A 575 -8.50 20.07 -3.45
C GLN A 575 -9.60 20.79 -2.64
N GLU A 576 -10.48 21.57 -3.28
CA GLU A 576 -11.59 22.22 -2.60
C GLU A 576 -12.68 21.21 -2.22
N GLU A 577 -13.32 21.41 -1.06
CA GLU A 577 -14.55 20.70 -0.70
C GLU A 577 -15.55 20.84 -1.86
N LYS A 578 -15.88 19.71 -2.49
CA LYS A 578 -16.78 19.67 -3.63
C LYS A 578 -18.21 19.77 -3.08
N ASP A 579 -18.74 20.98 -2.90
CA ASP A 579 -20.17 21.17 -2.70
C ASP A 579 -20.88 21.09 -4.05
N ALA A 580 -21.84 20.17 -4.19
CA ALA A 580 -22.66 20.12 -5.40
C ALA A 580 -23.64 21.30 -5.43
N LYS A 581 -23.67 22.03 -6.54
CA LYS A 581 -24.44 23.29 -6.64
C LYS A 581 -25.96 23.03 -6.63
N ASP A 582 -26.38 21.96 -7.26
CA ASP A 582 -27.78 21.60 -7.52
C ASP A 582 -28.47 20.88 -6.36
N ILE A 583 -27.72 20.46 -5.32
CA ILE A 583 -28.29 19.81 -4.14
C ILE A 583 -28.59 20.76 -2.98
N ALA A 584 -28.26 22.06 -3.12
CA ALA A 584 -28.32 23.01 -2.01
C ALA A 584 -29.70 23.11 -1.33
N ASP A 585 -30.78 23.03 -2.12
CA ASP A 585 -32.18 23.05 -1.68
C ASP A 585 -32.86 21.67 -1.82
N HIS A 586 -32.11 20.62 -2.17
CA HIS A 586 -32.64 19.27 -2.38
C HIS A 586 -32.96 18.60 -1.03
N PRO A 587 -34.11 17.91 -0.87
CA PRO A 587 -34.50 17.30 0.41
C PRO A 587 -33.49 16.27 0.95
N ASN A 588 -32.75 15.63 0.04
CA ASN A 588 -31.73 14.62 0.36
C ASN A 588 -30.30 15.18 0.27
N LYS A 589 -30.11 16.50 0.44
CA LYS A 589 -28.80 17.17 0.35
C LYS A 589 -27.71 16.44 1.13
N LYS A 590 -27.99 16.06 2.38
CA LYS A 590 -27.00 15.44 3.25
C LYS A 590 -26.49 14.12 2.64
N GLN A 591 -27.41 13.23 2.25
CA GLN A 591 -27.07 11.93 1.68
C GLN A 591 -26.31 12.07 0.37
N LEU A 592 -26.72 13.01 -0.48
CA LEU A 592 -26.04 13.28 -1.75
C LEU A 592 -24.62 13.85 -1.53
N GLN A 593 -24.46 14.75 -0.55
CA GLN A 593 -23.15 15.28 -0.18
C GLN A 593 -22.27 14.17 0.41
N ASP A 594 -22.81 13.33 1.30
CA ASP A 594 -22.08 12.18 1.84
C ASP A 594 -21.61 11.27 0.68
N MET A 595 -22.47 10.94 -0.30
CA MET A 595 -22.09 10.13 -1.46
C MET A 595 -20.99 10.76 -2.33
N LEU A 596 -20.90 12.09 -2.37
CA LEU A 596 -19.82 12.82 -3.05
C LEU A 596 -18.54 12.85 -2.23
N ASP A 597 -18.62 13.15 -0.93
CA ASP A 597 -17.49 13.21 0.00
C ASP A 597 -16.77 11.86 0.11
N TYR A 598 -17.52 10.76 0.00
CA TYR A 598 -16.98 9.39 -0.04
C TYR A 598 -16.64 8.89 -1.44
N ASN A 599 -16.62 9.78 -2.44
CA ASN A 599 -16.27 9.51 -3.84
C ASN A 599 -17.10 8.37 -4.48
N ILE A 600 -18.35 8.19 -4.05
CA ILE A 600 -19.28 7.24 -4.70
C ILE A 600 -19.86 7.89 -5.94
N LEU A 601 -20.48 9.06 -5.77
CA LEU A 601 -20.94 9.93 -6.84
C LEU A 601 -19.87 10.98 -7.17
N GLN A 602 -19.92 11.52 -8.39
CA GLN A 602 -18.99 12.52 -8.89
C GLN A 602 -19.76 13.70 -9.49
N LEU A 603 -19.18 14.89 -9.39
CA LEU A 603 -19.72 16.08 -10.03
C LEU A 603 -19.55 15.99 -11.54
N ASP A 604 -20.55 16.44 -12.29
CA ASP A 604 -20.37 16.69 -13.71
C ASP A 604 -19.44 17.89 -13.96
N LYS A 605 -19.13 18.13 -15.24
CA LYS A 605 -18.30 19.26 -15.71
C LYS A 605 -18.81 20.64 -15.28
N ASP A 606 -20.09 20.77 -14.94
CA ASP A 606 -20.73 22.03 -14.53
C ASP A 606 -20.79 22.17 -12.99
N GLY A 607 -20.37 21.14 -12.25
CA GLY A 607 -20.31 21.09 -10.79
C GLY A 607 -21.62 20.65 -10.14
N ASN A 608 -22.43 19.84 -10.84
CA ASN A 608 -23.72 19.31 -10.36
C ASN A 608 -23.63 17.79 -10.13
N LEU A 609 -24.46 17.25 -9.23
CA LEU A 609 -24.63 15.80 -9.06
C LEU A 609 -25.74 15.21 -9.95
N ASN A 610 -26.69 16.04 -10.36
CA ASN A 610 -27.93 15.68 -11.07
C ASN A 610 -28.75 14.65 -10.26
N PRO A 611 -29.25 15.01 -9.06
CA PRO A 611 -29.81 14.05 -8.09
C PRO A 611 -31.04 13.28 -8.60
N ASP A 612 -31.82 13.89 -9.50
CA ASP A 612 -33.03 13.29 -10.08
C ASP A 612 -32.76 12.52 -11.38
N GLU A 613 -31.50 12.40 -11.81
CA GLU A 613 -31.11 11.60 -12.97
C GLU A 613 -31.32 10.11 -12.68
N GLU A 614 -32.01 9.43 -13.59
CA GLU A 614 -32.26 7.99 -13.57
C GLU A 614 -30.97 7.22 -13.87
N LEU A 615 -30.74 6.13 -13.14
CA LEU A 615 -29.55 5.30 -13.27
C LEU A 615 -29.82 4.11 -14.17
N THR A 616 -28.86 3.77 -15.01
CA THR A 616 -28.82 2.46 -15.68
C THR A 616 -28.49 1.34 -14.68
N ARG A 617 -28.78 0.09 -15.05
CA ARG A 617 -28.40 -1.10 -14.27
C ARG A 617 -26.89 -1.16 -14.01
N ALA A 618 -26.08 -0.85 -15.02
CA ALA A 618 -24.63 -0.84 -14.89
C ALA A 618 -24.13 0.25 -13.92
N GLU A 619 -24.69 1.46 -13.98
CA GLU A 619 -24.33 2.54 -13.05
C GLU A 619 -24.76 2.24 -11.61
N LEU A 620 -25.96 1.69 -11.42
CA LEU A 620 -26.44 1.27 -10.09
C LEU A 620 -25.48 0.26 -9.46
N VAL A 621 -25.05 -0.76 -10.22
CA VAL A 621 -24.06 -1.75 -9.77
C VAL A 621 -22.73 -1.08 -9.46
N LYS A 622 -22.21 -0.23 -10.35
CA LYS A 622 -20.96 0.52 -10.10
C LYS A 622 -21.01 1.30 -8.80
N PHE A 623 -22.04 2.11 -8.58
CA PHE A 623 -22.13 2.94 -7.38
C PHE A 623 -22.36 2.10 -6.12
N MET A 624 -23.13 1.01 -6.20
CA MET A 624 -23.28 0.07 -5.10
C MET A 624 -21.94 -0.61 -4.77
N MET A 625 -21.19 -1.08 -5.76
CA MET A 625 -19.88 -1.69 -5.56
C MET A 625 -18.88 -0.71 -4.93
N LYS A 626 -18.87 0.55 -5.40
CA LYS A 626 -18.07 1.62 -4.79
C LYS A 626 -18.45 1.86 -3.32
N ALA A 627 -19.74 1.93 -3.03
CA ALA A 627 -20.22 2.01 -1.64
C ALA A 627 -19.77 0.78 -0.84
N LEU A 628 -19.87 -0.41 -1.42
CA LEU A 628 -19.42 -1.63 -0.76
C LEU A 628 -17.88 -1.74 -0.63
N GLY A 629 -17.12 -0.66 -0.91
CA GLY A 629 -15.67 -0.60 -0.79
C GLY A 629 -14.95 -1.51 -1.79
N TYR A 630 -15.67 -1.92 -2.83
CA TYR A 630 -15.18 -2.73 -3.94
C TYR A 630 -14.92 -1.78 -5.11
N ASP A 631 -13.71 -1.24 -5.13
CA ASP A 631 -13.17 -0.32 -6.15
C ASP A 631 -12.88 -1.02 -7.50
N GLY A 632 -13.65 -2.06 -7.84
CA GLY A 632 -13.47 -2.88 -9.05
C GLY A 632 -12.29 -3.86 -8.98
N TYR A 633 -11.63 -3.97 -7.83
CA TYR A 633 -10.39 -4.73 -7.68
C TYR A 633 -10.60 -6.07 -6.95
N TYR A 634 -10.93 -7.11 -7.71
CA TYR A 634 -10.73 -8.49 -7.25
C TYR A 634 -9.69 -9.18 -8.16
N TYR A 635 -8.60 -9.63 -7.55
CA TYR A 635 -7.60 -10.48 -8.20
C TYR A 635 -8.19 -11.87 -8.40
N GLY A 636 -8.75 -12.08 -9.59
CA GLY A 636 -9.12 -13.38 -10.12
C GLY A 636 -9.46 -13.20 -11.58
N ARG A 637 -8.46 -13.21 -12.47
CA ARG A 637 -8.71 -13.12 -13.92
C ARG A 637 -8.56 -14.52 -14.52
N ASN A 638 -9.70 -15.09 -14.92
CA ASN A 638 -9.88 -16.00 -16.06
C ASN A 638 -11.33 -16.51 -16.24
N ASP A 639 -12.29 -16.06 -15.42
CA ASP A 639 -13.70 -16.42 -15.66
C ASP A 639 -14.34 -15.39 -16.60
N GLU A 640 -14.77 -15.88 -17.78
CA GLU A 640 -15.65 -15.13 -18.69
C GLU A 640 -16.91 -14.71 -17.92
N LEU A 641 -17.38 -13.47 -18.14
CA LEU A 641 -18.69 -13.06 -17.65
C LEU A 641 -19.77 -13.98 -18.24
N PRO A 642 -20.80 -14.36 -17.46
CA PRO A 642 -21.95 -15.09 -17.99
C PRO A 642 -22.76 -14.26 -19.00
N PHE A 643 -22.57 -12.93 -19.02
CA PHE A 643 -23.37 -11.99 -19.81
C PHE A 643 -22.76 -11.70 -21.18
N GLU A 644 -23.46 -12.11 -22.25
CA GLU A 644 -23.04 -11.88 -23.64
C GLU A 644 -23.09 -10.40 -24.06
N ASP A 645 -23.89 -9.58 -23.36
CA ASP A 645 -24.12 -8.16 -23.64
C ASP A 645 -23.26 -7.21 -22.81
N VAL A 646 -22.29 -7.74 -22.04
CA VAL A 646 -21.31 -6.97 -21.26
C VAL A 646 -19.90 -7.35 -21.72
N THR A 647 -19.33 -6.57 -22.63
CA THR A 647 -17.98 -6.79 -23.15
C THR A 647 -16.92 -6.03 -22.35
N GLU A 648 -15.65 -6.39 -22.48
CA GLU A 648 -14.53 -5.68 -21.81
C GLU A 648 -14.45 -4.18 -22.20
N GLU A 649 -15.07 -3.78 -23.31
CA GLU A 649 -15.14 -2.38 -23.78
C GLU A 649 -16.20 -1.55 -23.03
N HIS A 650 -17.11 -2.19 -22.29
CA HIS A 650 -18.15 -1.48 -21.55
C HIS A 650 -17.55 -0.71 -20.36
N GLU A 651 -17.89 0.57 -20.18
CA GLU A 651 -17.28 1.45 -19.17
C GLU A 651 -17.37 0.92 -17.72
N ASN A 652 -18.40 0.12 -17.43
CA ASN A 652 -18.66 -0.46 -16.11
C ASN A 652 -18.34 -1.97 -16.03
N PHE A 653 -17.66 -2.56 -17.03
CA PHE A 653 -17.33 -3.99 -17.09
C PHE A 653 -16.70 -4.51 -15.79
N SER A 654 -15.67 -3.82 -15.29
CA SER A 654 -14.93 -4.24 -14.10
C SER A 654 -15.79 -4.30 -12.83
N TYR A 655 -16.76 -3.39 -12.70
CA TYR A 655 -17.70 -3.40 -11.57
C TYR A 655 -18.71 -4.54 -11.69
N ILE A 656 -19.22 -4.80 -12.89
CA ILE A 656 -20.15 -5.90 -13.15
C ILE A 656 -19.46 -7.25 -12.91
N HIS A 657 -18.24 -7.43 -13.44
CA HIS A 657 -17.42 -8.62 -13.22
C HIS A 657 -17.12 -8.86 -11.74
N SER A 658 -16.70 -7.82 -11.02
CA SER A 658 -16.47 -7.90 -9.58
C SER A 658 -17.75 -8.24 -8.81
N ALA A 659 -18.92 -7.73 -9.23
CA ALA A 659 -20.19 -8.03 -8.59
C ALA A 659 -20.59 -9.51 -8.77
N VAL A 660 -20.39 -10.09 -9.96
CA VAL A 660 -20.60 -11.53 -10.21
C VAL A 660 -19.67 -12.38 -9.36
N GLN A 661 -18.38 -12.08 -9.34
CA GLN A 661 -17.39 -12.83 -8.54
C GLN A 661 -17.66 -12.82 -7.03
N ARG A 662 -18.47 -11.87 -6.58
CA ARG A 662 -18.86 -11.69 -5.18
C ARG A 662 -20.26 -12.20 -4.88
N ASN A 663 -20.93 -12.81 -5.85
CA ASN A 663 -22.33 -13.22 -5.78
C ASN A 663 -23.27 -12.06 -5.43
N ILE A 664 -22.97 -10.83 -5.89
CA ILE A 664 -23.89 -9.68 -5.79
C ILE A 664 -24.80 -9.62 -7.03
N LEU A 665 -24.31 -10.15 -8.14
CA LEU A 665 -25.08 -10.39 -9.36
C LEU A 665 -25.09 -11.90 -9.64
N ASP A 666 -26.27 -12.42 -9.95
CA ASP A 666 -26.43 -13.80 -10.41
C ASP A 666 -25.77 -14.05 -11.76
N ASP A 667 -25.36 -15.30 -11.98
CA ASP A 667 -24.71 -15.77 -13.20
C ASP A 667 -25.56 -16.79 -13.99
N ASP A 668 -26.85 -16.88 -13.67
CA ASP A 668 -27.78 -17.88 -14.23
C ASP A 668 -28.41 -17.43 -15.57
N GLU A 669 -28.42 -16.14 -15.85
CA GLU A 669 -28.84 -15.57 -17.13
C GLU A 669 -27.65 -15.19 -18.04
N ASN A 670 -27.85 -15.30 -19.35
CA ASN A 670 -26.83 -14.93 -20.34
C ASN A 670 -26.83 -13.45 -20.74
N LYS A 671 -27.70 -12.62 -20.14
CA LYS A 671 -27.81 -11.18 -20.44
C LYS A 671 -28.06 -10.37 -19.18
N PHE A 672 -27.35 -9.25 -19.06
CA PHE A 672 -27.48 -8.34 -17.92
C PHE A 672 -28.30 -7.08 -18.24
N TYR A 673 -28.36 -6.68 -19.51
CA TYR A 673 -28.96 -5.42 -20.01
C TYR A 673 -28.36 -4.17 -19.34
N PRO A 674 -27.05 -3.91 -19.50
CA PRO A 674 -26.34 -2.86 -18.74
C PRO A 674 -26.93 -1.45 -18.92
N ASP A 675 -27.41 -1.12 -20.13
CA ASP A 675 -27.92 0.20 -20.51
C ASP A 675 -29.42 0.41 -20.21
N LYS A 676 -30.13 -0.61 -19.70
CA LYS A 676 -31.54 -0.47 -19.30
C LYS A 676 -31.59 0.34 -17.99
N ASP A 677 -32.60 1.20 -17.86
CA ASP A 677 -32.90 1.87 -16.59
C ASP A 677 -33.04 0.84 -15.46
N ALA A 678 -32.40 1.14 -14.32
CA ALA A 678 -32.51 0.34 -13.11
C ALA A 678 -33.84 0.68 -12.41
N ASP A 679 -34.58 -0.37 -12.06
CA ASP A 679 -35.84 -0.25 -11.33
C ASP A 679 -35.67 -0.56 -9.84
N ARG A 680 -36.69 -0.22 -9.05
CA ARG A 680 -36.67 -0.38 -7.58
C ARG A 680 -36.64 -1.84 -7.16
N ALA A 681 -37.24 -2.74 -7.93
CA ALA A 681 -37.19 -4.18 -7.66
C ALA A 681 -35.75 -4.71 -7.79
N PHE A 682 -35.03 -4.33 -8.85
CA PHE A 682 -33.62 -4.67 -9.03
C PHE A 682 -32.73 -4.08 -7.93
N MET A 683 -32.95 -2.83 -7.51
CA MET A 683 -32.22 -2.26 -6.38
C MET A 683 -32.49 -3.03 -5.08
N ALA A 684 -33.72 -3.48 -4.83
CA ALA A 684 -34.05 -4.30 -3.66
C ALA A 684 -33.29 -5.64 -3.69
N LYS A 685 -33.22 -6.30 -4.85
CA LYS A 685 -32.44 -7.52 -5.04
C LYS A 685 -30.97 -7.32 -4.67
N LEU A 686 -30.31 -6.34 -5.28
CA LEU A 686 -28.89 -6.06 -5.05
C LEU A 686 -28.57 -5.77 -3.58
N ILE A 687 -29.46 -5.06 -2.88
CA ILE A 687 -29.29 -4.77 -1.46
C ILE A 687 -29.36 -6.04 -0.61
N VAL A 688 -30.27 -6.96 -0.93
CA VAL A 688 -30.42 -8.23 -0.20
C VAL A 688 -29.25 -9.18 -0.48
N GLU A 689 -28.73 -9.19 -1.71
CA GLU A 689 -27.49 -9.90 -2.05
C GLU A 689 -26.30 -9.35 -1.25
N ALA A 690 -26.18 -8.02 -1.17
CA ALA A 690 -25.12 -7.39 -0.40
C ALA A 690 -25.21 -7.69 1.12
N LEU A 691 -26.40 -8.08 1.61
CA LEU A 691 -26.64 -8.55 2.99
C LEU A 691 -26.43 -10.07 3.15
N ASP A 692 -26.12 -10.81 2.09
CA ASP A 692 -26.01 -12.29 2.08
C ASP A 692 -27.32 -12.99 2.50
N TYR A 693 -28.47 -12.40 2.15
CA TYR A 693 -29.80 -12.91 2.50
C TYR A 693 -30.65 -13.34 1.29
N ASP A 694 -30.09 -13.37 0.08
CA ASP A 694 -30.83 -13.75 -1.14
C ASP A 694 -31.54 -15.10 -1.00
N GLN A 695 -30.83 -16.15 -0.60
CA GLN A 695 -31.43 -17.49 -0.46
C GLN A 695 -32.63 -17.51 0.48
N LEU A 696 -32.64 -16.67 1.52
CA LEU A 696 -33.74 -16.56 2.46
C LEU A 696 -34.90 -15.74 1.87
N ALA A 697 -34.59 -14.65 1.16
CA ALA A 697 -35.55 -13.81 0.49
C ALA A 697 -36.28 -14.54 -0.66
N SER A 698 -35.55 -15.37 -1.39
CA SER A 698 -36.04 -16.17 -2.53
C SER A 698 -36.90 -17.37 -2.11
N PHE A 699 -37.01 -17.71 -0.82
CA PHE A 699 -37.80 -18.84 -0.36
C PHE A 699 -39.30 -18.50 -0.26
N GLU A 700 -40.11 -19.16 -1.07
CA GLU A 700 -41.56 -18.93 -1.15
C GLU A 700 -42.24 -19.05 0.23
N GLY A 701 -43.01 -18.03 0.61
CA GLY A 701 -43.78 -17.98 1.85
C GLY A 701 -42.99 -17.64 3.13
N VAL A 702 -41.70 -17.31 3.03
CA VAL A 702 -40.92 -16.80 4.18
C VAL A 702 -41.17 -15.31 4.39
N PHE A 703 -41.12 -14.53 3.31
CA PHE A 703 -41.45 -13.11 3.31
C PHE A 703 -42.66 -12.87 2.41
N GLU A 704 -43.80 -12.55 3.02
CA GLU A 704 -45.01 -12.22 2.30
C GLU A 704 -44.93 -10.79 1.74
N PRO A 705 -45.41 -10.54 0.51
CA PRO A 705 -45.39 -9.20 -0.09
C PRO A 705 -46.18 -8.23 0.80
N ALA A 706 -45.52 -7.13 1.17
CA ALA A 706 -46.10 -6.11 2.05
C ALA A 706 -46.98 -5.09 1.29
N PHE A 707 -47.12 -5.24 -0.03
CA PHE A 707 -47.68 -4.25 -0.94
C PHE A 707 -48.57 -4.90 -2.00
N ASP A 708 -49.61 -4.18 -2.43
CA ASP A 708 -50.62 -4.68 -3.36
C ASP A 708 -50.07 -4.87 -4.79
N ASP A 709 -49.04 -4.09 -5.17
CA ASP A 709 -48.43 -4.08 -6.51
C ASP A 709 -47.21 -5.01 -6.64
N VAL A 710 -46.99 -5.89 -5.67
CA VAL A 710 -45.84 -6.83 -5.62
C VAL A 710 -46.29 -8.30 -5.71
N GLU A 711 -47.61 -8.56 -5.78
CA GLU A 711 -48.11 -9.94 -5.95
C GLU A 711 -47.70 -10.51 -7.32
N GLY A 712 -46.90 -11.58 -7.30
CA GLY A 712 -46.37 -12.24 -8.51
C GLY A 712 -45.10 -11.60 -9.08
N GLU A 713 -44.53 -10.61 -8.40
CA GLU A 713 -43.24 -10.01 -8.74
C GLU A 713 -42.08 -10.97 -8.41
N GLU A 714 -41.06 -11.02 -9.28
CA GLU A 714 -39.91 -11.94 -9.15
C GLU A 714 -39.17 -11.73 -7.82
N TYR A 715 -38.95 -10.46 -7.45
CA TYR A 715 -38.21 -10.06 -6.24
C TYR A 715 -39.13 -9.72 -5.06
N ALA A 716 -40.34 -10.28 -5.01
CA ALA A 716 -41.32 -9.99 -3.95
C ALA A 716 -40.76 -10.20 -2.54
N GLY A 717 -40.00 -11.28 -2.33
CA GLY A 717 -39.37 -11.58 -1.05
C GLY A 717 -38.28 -10.58 -0.68
N HIS A 718 -37.45 -10.17 -1.64
CA HIS A 718 -36.41 -9.14 -1.45
C HIS A 718 -37.03 -7.79 -1.10
N ILE A 719 -38.08 -7.39 -1.82
CA ILE A 719 -38.84 -6.16 -1.57
C ILE A 719 -39.41 -6.17 -0.14
N ALA A 720 -40.02 -7.28 0.27
CA ALA A 720 -40.56 -7.43 1.62
C ALA A 720 -39.45 -7.31 2.69
N LEU A 721 -38.29 -7.92 2.46
CA LEU A 721 -37.15 -7.86 3.38
C LEU A 721 -36.58 -6.45 3.51
N VAL A 722 -36.25 -5.76 2.42
CA VAL A 722 -35.69 -4.40 2.48
C VAL A 722 -36.66 -3.39 3.09
N ASN A 723 -37.97 -3.57 2.87
CA ASN A 723 -39.00 -2.78 3.51
C ASN A 723 -39.06 -3.03 5.02
N ARG A 724 -38.98 -4.31 5.43
CA ARG A 724 -38.99 -4.70 6.84
C ARG A 724 -37.77 -4.20 7.60
N LEU A 725 -36.60 -4.24 6.96
CA LEU A 725 -35.36 -3.67 7.46
C LEU A 725 -35.35 -2.13 7.45
N GLY A 726 -36.28 -1.52 6.70
CA GLY A 726 -36.40 -0.08 6.57
C GLY A 726 -35.31 0.55 5.69
N ILE A 727 -34.65 -0.27 4.85
CA ILE A 727 -33.62 0.16 3.91
C ILE A 727 -34.25 0.85 2.71
N LEU A 728 -35.26 0.21 2.12
CA LEU A 728 -36.02 0.72 0.98
C LEU A 728 -37.51 0.53 1.25
N LYS A 729 -38.26 1.63 1.36
CA LYS A 729 -39.68 1.63 1.74
C LYS A 729 -40.60 1.89 0.55
N GLY A 730 -41.80 1.32 0.59
CA GLY A 730 -42.91 1.71 -0.29
C GLY A 730 -43.62 2.97 0.19
N ASP A 731 -44.58 3.45 -0.60
CA ASP A 731 -45.46 4.58 -0.29
C ASP A 731 -46.88 4.09 -0.01
N GLY A 732 -47.26 4.07 1.26
CA GLY A 732 -48.54 3.50 1.68
C GLY A 732 -48.60 2.00 1.42
N ASP A 733 -49.55 1.58 0.58
CA ASP A 733 -49.84 0.19 0.23
C ASP A 733 -49.16 -0.25 -1.09
N GLU A 734 -48.38 0.62 -1.75
CA GLU A 734 -47.68 0.35 -3.02
C GLU A 734 -46.15 0.49 -2.87
N PHE A 735 -45.37 -0.33 -3.58
CA PHE A 735 -43.91 -0.28 -3.61
C PHE A 735 -43.34 0.41 -4.86
N HIS A 736 -44.07 0.33 -5.97
CA HIS A 736 -43.68 0.73 -7.31
C HIS A 736 -42.43 0.00 -7.83
N PRO A 737 -42.47 -1.33 -8.03
CA PRO A 737 -41.31 -2.13 -8.40
C PRO A 737 -40.63 -1.65 -9.70
N ASP A 738 -41.42 -1.29 -10.72
CA ASP A 738 -40.94 -0.86 -12.05
C ASP A 738 -40.46 0.59 -12.13
N LYS A 739 -40.57 1.38 -11.05
CA LYS A 739 -40.18 2.80 -11.11
C LYS A 739 -38.64 2.90 -11.17
N ALA A 740 -38.15 3.70 -12.12
CA ALA A 740 -36.73 3.98 -12.27
C ALA A 740 -36.10 4.57 -11.00
N VAL A 741 -34.86 4.20 -10.74
CA VAL A 741 -34.07 4.62 -9.58
C VAL A 741 -33.24 5.84 -9.95
N THR A 742 -33.37 6.90 -9.17
CA THR A 742 -32.54 8.10 -9.32
C THR A 742 -31.27 8.05 -8.47
N LYS A 743 -30.28 8.91 -8.75
CA LYS A 743 -29.10 9.11 -7.87
C LYS A 743 -29.49 9.45 -6.43
N ALA A 744 -30.55 10.22 -6.23
CA ALA A 744 -31.09 10.53 -4.91
C ALA A 744 -31.69 9.31 -4.21
N ASP A 745 -32.45 8.48 -4.94
CA ASP A 745 -33.02 7.23 -4.41
C ASP A 745 -31.90 6.28 -3.96
N LEU A 746 -30.85 6.16 -4.79
CA LEU A 746 -29.66 5.38 -4.47
C LEU A 746 -28.95 5.90 -3.21
N ALA A 747 -28.71 7.21 -3.13
CA ALA A 747 -28.03 7.84 -1.99
C ALA A 747 -28.77 7.56 -0.68
N ILE A 748 -30.10 7.70 -0.66
CA ILE A 748 -30.90 7.40 0.54
C ILE A 748 -30.78 5.91 0.91
N THR A 749 -30.89 5.03 -0.09
CA THR A 749 -30.90 3.58 0.10
C THR A 749 -29.57 3.09 0.64
N ILE A 750 -28.45 3.52 0.07
CA ILE A 750 -27.11 3.15 0.53
C ILE A 750 -26.85 3.65 1.95
N MET A 751 -27.22 4.91 2.25
CA MET A 751 -27.05 5.45 3.59
C MET A 751 -27.87 4.66 4.63
N LYS A 752 -29.05 4.16 4.24
CA LYS A 752 -29.87 3.30 5.11
C LYS A 752 -29.33 1.88 5.22
N PHE A 753 -28.86 1.30 4.12
CA PHE A 753 -28.18 0.01 4.12
C PHE A 753 -27.02 0.01 5.10
N LEU A 754 -26.13 0.99 5.03
CA LEU A 754 -24.99 1.10 5.95
C LEU A 754 -25.38 1.34 7.41
N GLU A 755 -26.53 1.96 7.67
CA GLU A 755 -27.04 2.13 9.03
C GLU A 755 -27.56 0.81 9.62
N ILE A 756 -27.94 -0.16 8.78
CA ILE A 756 -28.62 -1.40 9.16
C ILE A 756 -27.71 -2.61 9.09
N GLU A 757 -26.87 -2.74 8.06
CA GLU A 757 -25.95 -3.88 7.85
C GLU A 757 -25.15 -4.23 9.12
N PRO A 758 -24.48 -3.30 9.82
CA PRO A 758 -23.71 -3.64 11.02
C PRO A 758 -24.56 -4.23 12.14
N LYS A 759 -25.82 -3.78 12.29
CA LYS A 759 -26.74 -4.23 13.34
C LYS A 759 -27.25 -5.66 13.11
N LEU A 760 -27.17 -6.15 11.88
CA LEU A 760 -27.57 -7.52 11.54
C LEU A 760 -26.49 -8.53 11.90
N ASN A 761 -25.23 -8.09 11.95
CA ASN A 761 -24.07 -8.93 12.27
C ASN A 761 -23.73 -8.98 13.77
N GLU A 762 -24.41 -8.18 14.61
CA GLU A 762 -24.24 -8.17 16.09
C GLU A 762 -24.96 -9.34 16.82
N HIS A 763 -25.60 -10.27 16.10
CA HIS A 763 -26.39 -11.38 16.64
C HIS A 763 -26.11 -12.70 15.92
#